data_AF-A0A1X7SVN3-F1
#
_entry.id   AF-A0A1X7SVN3-F1
#
_cell.length_a   1.000
_cell.length_b   1.000
_cell.length_c   1.000
_cell.angle_alpha   90.00
_cell.angle_beta   90.00
_cell.angle_gamma   90.00
#
_symmetry.space_group_name_H-M   'P 1'
#
loop_
_entity.id
_entity.type
_entity.pdbx_description
1 polymer ?
#
loop_
_entity_poly.entity_id
_entity_poly.type
_entity_poly.pdbx_seq_one_letter_code
_entity_poly.pdbx_strand_id
1 'polypeptide(L)'
;MLLLLSGDVECNPGPGTLLKAWNRLMNFLRHFRSHNRVHSIPGSDPSERQIPDQCAGDNTPNSNTPIVPTVSPSVSVLTSISGNSKDILQSHADKLVHAISVNLYNVTESLYAKGLIPQQTKEDMHVQGVADNKKAGNLVYVLEEQLEAKLNNPEQYLIDICHVLINQQHRTLTDIATSILHQLGQSIPDNVTSSPIPDDVQVYADNMRKHYRNQTIVAEAWPPKIGKDFYGRLALVEKQDPNTQAESAGLLLRGQVDKTVKLTENNKISVEDVLKPKGKNPLSLRVVIDGPPGIGKTTLCRKLLNMWSNGPLVHQQYDLVLYCPLRNSKIATATTLADLFEYRRYEVPIVAEWFEKRNGEGLLIIFDGWDELSEQLRQSSLAASIIHRKQLDQCSVIATSRSYASSTLLEISNLSRYVQVIGFSKEETSTVIIQTLQKNTKLAQELIDKKKEDDKNHKPFTTTQSNKDSQLAVKLINDLEVRNDVQSLCYIPLVCSMVILVYCKEGGHLPTTLTQLYENFILQTIRRHVKRHDINPRTLDSLSSLPSQLAKPLQEMCQLAYTNLANTRMAFSSHQLQSLSEAVKEDYLGLMTTFIEYDEEKYQFLHLSIQEFLAAWWIAKHEEKIEEVFKDHFDDDHFRMCLRFVAGLTHLEHESYQQYFSKQQLDLECKRKPFFGYESCHLPHFYQNPETRKKGRYRYAKSNNHIILDDHDNVPILLLQLLYESQNTTLCQILAQSIKSHSLCLNKVLLSLFDWLCLSYV
;
A
#
# COMPACT_ATOMS: atom_id res chain seq x y z
N MET A 1 -29.12 3.92 28.39
CA MET A 1 -28.09 2.93 28.76
C MET A 1 -27.37 3.32 30.06
N LEU A 2 -28.12 3.75 31.10
CA LEU A 2 -27.56 4.28 32.36
C LEU A 2 -28.26 3.69 33.60
N LEU A 3 -28.91 2.52 33.46
CA LEU A 3 -29.72 1.90 34.52
C LEU A 3 -29.48 0.38 34.69
N LEU A 4 -28.40 -0.18 34.13
CA LEU A 4 -28.13 -1.63 34.20
C LEU A 4 -26.88 -2.03 34.99
N LEU A 5 -26.22 -1.07 35.67
CA LEU A 5 -25.10 -1.35 36.57
C LEU A 5 -25.43 -1.05 38.04
N SER A 6 -26.71 -1.13 38.41
CA SER A 6 -27.17 -1.16 39.80
C SER A 6 -27.80 -2.52 40.07
N GLY A 7 -26.97 -3.50 40.39
CA GLY A 7 -27.43 -4.83 40.80
C GLY A 7 -26.27 -5.61 41.36
N ASP A 8 -26.29 -5.78 42.68
CA ASP A 8 -25.30 -6.49 43.47
C ASP A 8 -24.89 -7.84 42.84
N VAL A 9 -23.59 -8.03 42.62
CA VAL A 9 -23.01 -9.34 42.36
C VAL A 9 -21.91 -9.56 43.38
N GLU A 10 -22.15 -10.53 44.27
CA GLU A 10 -21.24 -10.96 45.32
C GLU A 10 -19.85 -11.38 44.77
N CYS A 11 -18.83 -11.08 45.58
CA CYS A 11 -17.42 -11.29 45.30
C CYS A 11 -17.02 -12.78 45.28
N ASN A 12 -16.83 -13.36 44.09
CA ASN A 12 -15.75 -14.30 43.74
C ASN A 12 -15.86 -14.77 42.28
N PRO A 13 -14.95 -14.42 41.35
CA PRO A 13 -15.02 -14.97 40.00
C PRO A 13 -14.11 -16.19 39.86
N GLY A 14 -14.72 -17.37 39.74
CA GLY A 14 -14.06 -18.52 39.12
C GLY A 14 -13.96 -18.35 37.59
N PRO A 15 -13.20 -19.22 36.89
CA PRO A 15 -12.94 -19.13 35.44
C PRO A 15 -14.19 -19.07 34.53
N GLY A 16 -15.37 -19.43 35.04
CA GLY A 16 -16.63 -19.38 34.31
C GLY A 16 -17.31 -17.99 34.25
N THR A 17 -16.85 -17.01 35.03
CA THR A 17 -17.48 -15.68 35.09
C THR A 17 -17.13 -14.81 33.88
N LEU A 18 -15.90 -14.93 33.36
CA LEU A 18 -15.45 -14.28 32.11
C LEU A 18 -16.22 -14.78 30.89
N LEU A 19 -16.51 -16.10 30.80
CA LEU A 19 -17.32 -16.66 29.71
C LEU A 19 -18.78 -16.20 29.78
N LYS A 20 -19.33 -16.02 30.98
CA LYS A 20 -20.69 -15.48 31.18
C LYS A 20 -20.75 -13.99 30.85
N ALA A 21 -19.72 -13.21 31.21
CA ALA A 21 -19.60 -11.80 30.83
C ALA A 21 -19.42 -11.64 29.31
N TRP A 22 -18.57 -12.46 28.69
CA TRP A 22 -18.39 -12.53 27.23
C TRP A 22 -19.70 -12.89 26.50
N ASN A 23 -20.43 -13.89 26.98
CA ASN A 23 -21.72 -14.27 26.38
C ASN A 23 -22.80 -13.18 26.58
N ARG A 24 -22.77 -12.44 27.70
CA ARG A 24 -23.66 -11.29 27.92
C ARG A 24 -23.31 -10.12 27.02
N LEU A 25 -22.02 -9.82 26.83
CA LEU A 25 -21.53 -8.79 25.91
C LEU A 25 -21.87 -9.14 24.46
N MET A 26 -21.64 -10.40 24.04
CA MET A 26 -21.97 -10.88 22.69
C MET A 26 -23.48 -10.90 22.41
N ASN A 27 -24.30 -11.23 23.41
CA ASN A 27 -25.76 -11.14 23.29
C ASN A 27 -26.26 -9.69 23.26
N PHE A 28 -25.64 -8.79 24.02
CA PHE A 28 -25.93 -7.35 23.98
C PHE A 28 -25.55 -6.73 22.64
N LEU A 29 -24.38 -7.07 22.08
CA LEU A 29 -23.93 -6.64 20.76
C LEU A 29 -24.82 -7.15 19.61
N ARG A 30 -25.40 -8.35 19.74
CA ARG A 30 -26.45 -8.84 18.80
C ARG A 30 -27.74 -8.03 18.88
N HIS A 31 -28.12 -7.56 20.07
CA HIS A 31 -29.38 -6.83 20.27
C HIS A 31 -29.26 -5.34 19.89
N PHE A 32 -28.06 -4.75 20.00
CA PHE A 32 -27.81 -3.36 19.60
C PHE A 32 -27.79 -3.19 18.07
N ARG A 33 -27.35 -4.21 17.31
CA ARG A 33 -27.37 -4.19 15.83
C ARG A 33 -28.78 -4.33 15.23
N SER A 34 -29.78 -4.83 15.96
CA SER A 34 -31.14 -5.01 15.42
C SER A 34 -32.00 -3.74 15.45
N HIS A 35 -31.63 -2.72 16.23
CA HIS A 35 -32.46 -1.54 16.49
C HIS A 35 -32.15 -0.29 15.63
N ASN A 36 -31.12 -0.32 14.77
CA ASN A 36 -30.87 0.75 13.78
C ASN A 36 -31.49 0.41 12.41
N ARG A 37 -32.80 0.16 12.36
CA ARG A 37 -33.57 0.12 11.11
C ARG A 37 -34.40 1.40 11.00
N VAL A 38 -34.09 2.26 10.04
CA VAL A 38 -34.99 3.34 9.60
C VAL A 38 -35.99 2.74 8.61
N HIS A 39 -37.27 3.07 8.81
CA HIS A 39 -38.43 2.57 8.07
C HIS A 39 -38.43 2.97 6.58
N SER A 40 -38.81 2.03 5.72
CA SER A 40 -39.31 2.29 4.36
C SER A 40 -40.57 1.44 4.09
N ILE A 41 -41.62 2.09 3.57
CA ILE A 41 -42.99 1.58 3.31
C ILE A 41 -43.02 0.80 1.96
N PRO A 42 -43.93 -0.19 1.76
CA PRO A 42 -43.75 -1.25 0.77
C PRO A 42 -44.43 -0.97 -0.58
N GLY A 43 -43.91 -1.58 -1.64
CA GLY A 43 -44.51 -1.62 -2.97
C GLY A 43 -44.25 -2.94 -3.69
N SER A 44 -45.29 -3.79 -3.69
CA SER A 44 -45.71 -4.76 -4.73
C SER A 44 -44.69 -5.55 -5.56
N ASP A 45 -44.70 -6.86 -5.28
CA ASP A 45 -44.45 -7.98 -6.21
C ASP A 45 -45.59 -8.05 -7.28
N PRO A 46 -45.46 -8.75 -8.44
CA PRO A 46 -45.41 -10.22 -8.38
C PRO A 46 -44.67 -11.01 -9.51
N SER A 47 -44.27 -12.23 -9.13
CA SER A 47 -44.45 -13.55 -9.81
C SER A 47 -43.74 -13.81 -11.15
N GLU A 48 -42.73 -14.69 -11.18
CA GLU A 48 -42.76 -16.17 -11.31
C GLU A 48 -42.74 -16.70 -12.77
N ARG A 49 -41.71 -17.51 -13.08
CA ARG A 49 -41.79 -18.79 -13.83
C ARG A 49 -40.43 -19.52 -13.89
N GLN A 50 -40.20 -20.41 -12.92
CA GLN A 50 -39.95 -21.87 -13.04
C GLN A 50 -40.10 -22.48 -14.48
N ILE A 51 -39.36 -23.46 -15.04
CA ILE A 51 -38.31 -24.48 -14.71
C ILE A 51 -37.76 -25.04 -16.09
N PRO A 52 -37.00 -26.18 -16.23
CA PRO A 52 -35.64 -26.61 -15.83
C PRO A 52 -34.71 -27.11 -16.99
N ASP A 53 -33.47 -27.42 -16.60
CA ASP A 53 -32.47 -28.33 -17.19
C ASP A 53 -32.95 -29.69 -17.73
N GLN A 54 -32.15 -30.31 -18.60
CA GLN A 54 -31.58 -31.66 -18.36
C GLN A 54 -30.52 -32.10 -19.40
N CYS A 55 -29.45 -32.73 -18.88
CA CYS A 55 -28.42 -33.48 -19.60
C CYS A 55 -28.60 -35.00 -19.41
N ALA A 56 -28.14 -35.81 -20.36
CA ALA A 56 -27.50 -37.14 -20.22
C ALA A 56 -26.99 -37.58 -21.61
N GLY A 57 -25.71 -37.94 -21.82
CA GLY A 57 -25.10 -39.27 -21.63
C GLY A 57 -25.35 -40.14 -22.89
N ASP A 58 -24.44 -40.91 -23.50
CA ASP A 58 -23.15 -41.46 -23.13
C ASP A 58 -22.53 -42.22 -24.35
N ASN A 59 -21.25 -42.59 -24.26
CA ASN A 59 -20.53 -43.69 -24.99
C ASN A 59 -19.77 -43.45 -26.33
N THR A 60 -18.44 -43.58 -26.23
CA THR A 60 -17.41 -43.95 -27.25
C THR A 60 -17.28 -45.50 -27.38
N PRO A 61 -16.30 -46.15 -28.09
CA PRO A 61 -15.19 -45.70 -28.98
C PRO A 61 -14.95 -46.58 -30.26
N ASN A 62 -14.05 -46.19 -31.17
CA ASN A 62 -12.89 -47.01 -31.61
C ASN A 62 -12.01 -46.42 -32.74
N SER A 63 -10.70 -46.40 -32.44
CA SER A 63 -9.48 -46.68 -33.25
C SER A 63 -9.41 -46.41 -34.76
N ASN A 64 -8.38 -45.64 -35.18
CA ASN A 64 -7.23 -46.15 -35.96
C ASN A 64 -6.22 -45.03 -36.33
N THR A 65 -4.95 -45.24 -36.00
CA THR A 65 -3.74 -44.68 -36.65
C THR A 65 -3.10 -45.80 -37.50
N PRO A 66 -2.05 -45.61 -38.36
CA PRO A 66 -1.16 -44.45 -38.59
C PRO A 66 -0.88 -44.17 -40.09
N ILE A 67 0.05 -43.24 -40.43
CA ILE A 67 1.20 -43.41 -41.36
C ILE A 67 1.81 -42.03 -41.72
N VAL A 68 3.15 -41.95 -41.66
CA VAL A 68 4.04 -40.86 -42.13
C VAL A 68 4.64 -41.29 -43.48
N PRO A 69 4.94 -40.37 -44.42
CA PRO A 69 6.35 -40.13 -44.72
C PRO A 69 6.73 -38.66 -44.99
N THR A 70 7.88 -38.32 -44.41
CA THR A 70 9.01 -37.45 -44.81
C THR A 70 9.05 -36.88 -46.25
N VAL A 71 9.58 -35.65 -46.37
CA VAL A 71 10.70 -35.16 -47.23
C VAL A 71 10.49 -33.68 -47.64
N SER A 72 11.40 -32.80 -47.19
CA SER A 72 11.73 -31.48 -47.76
C SER A 72 12.83 -31.63 -48.83
N PRO A 73 13.31 -30.59 -49.55
CA PRO A 73 12.74 -29.28 -49.87
C PRO A 73 12.75 -29.02 -51.41
N SER A 74 11.90 -28.12 -51.90
CA SER A 74 12.10 -27.51 -53.22
C SER A 74 11.87 -26.01 -53.14
N VAL A 75 12.95 -25.29 -53.43
CA VAL A 75 12.97 -23.85 -53.71
C VAL A 75 12.05 -23.61 -54.91
N SER A 76 11.00 -22.81 -54.72
CA SER A 76 10.26 -22.21 -55.82
C SER A 76 10.09 -20.71 -55.56
N VAL A 77 10.97 -19.95 -56.21
CA VAL A 77 10.68 -18.76 -57.02
C VAL A 77 9.64 -17.79 -56.45
N LEU A 78 10.12 -16.59 -56.12
CA LEU A 78 9.35 -15.34 -55.99
C LEU A 78 8.31 -15.22 -57.12
N THR A 79 7.05 -15.47 -56.80
CA THR A 79 5.90 -15.04 -57.59
C THR A 79 5.23 -13.90 -56.86
N SER A 80 5.17 -12.74 -57.52
CA SER A 80 4.45 -11.55 -57.13
C SER A 80 2.97 -11.87 -56.90
N ILE A 81 2.51 -11.83 -55.65
CA ILE A 81 1.08 -11.81 -55.33
C ILE A 81 0.63 -10.38 -55.59
N SER A 82 0.01 -10.11 -56.74
CA SER A 82 -0.78 -8.89 -56.91
C SER A 82 -2.07 -9.04 -56.09
N GLY A 83 -1.97 -8.76 -54.79
CA GLY A 83 -3.14 -8.65 -53.92
C GLY A 83 -3.89 -7.37 -54.25
N ASN A 84 -5.21 -7.46 -54.44
CA ASN A 84 -6.08 -6.29 -54.57
C ASN A 84 -5.90 -5.41 -53.32
N SER A 85 -5.79 -4.08 -53.45
CA SER A 85 -5.61 -3.15 -52.30
C SER A 85 -6.68 -3.36 -51.22
N LYS A 86 -7.87 -3.82 -51.62
CA LYS A 86 -8.96 -4.24 -50.72
C LYS A 86 -8.59 -5.44 -49.86
N ASP A 87 -8.03 -6.50 -50.44
CA ASP A 87 -7.64 -7.72 -49.71
C ASP A 87 -6.51 -7.42 -48.71
N ILE A 88 -5.61 -6.50 -49.08
CA ILE A 88 -4.52 -6.03 -48.21
C ILE A 88 -5.09 -5.29 -46.99
N LEU A 89 -6.02 -4.35 -47.19
CA LEU A 89 -6.66 -3.63 -46.07
C LEU A 89 -7.47 -4.58 -45.18
N GLN A 90 -8.26 -5.49 -45.77
CA GLN A 90 -9.06 -6.47 -45.04
C GLN A 90 -8.20 -7.40 -44.18
N SER A 91 -7.06 -7.86 -44.69
CA SER A 91 -6.14 -8.71 -43.91
C SER A 91 -5.55 -8.03 -42.66
N HIS A 92 -5.61 -6.70 -42.60
CA HIS A 92 -5.14 -5.89 -41.46
C HIS A 92 -6.28 -5.26 -40.65
N ALA A 93 -7.55 -5.40 -41.07
CA ALA A 93 -8.69 -4.68 -40.50
C ALA A 93 -8.84 -4.91 -38.98
N ASP A 94 -8.79 -6.15 -38.50
CA ASP A 94 -8.92 -6.46 -37.07
C ASP A 94 -7.83 -5.79 -36.22
N LYS A 95 -6.58 -5.81 -36.71
CA LYS A 95 -5.44 -5.16 -36.04
C LYS A 95 -5.59 -3.63 -36.07
N LEU A 96 -6.07 -3.11 -37.19
CA LEU A 96 -6.29 -1.69 -37.39
C LEU A 96 -7.40 -1.16 -36.48
N VAL A 97 -8.52 -1.87 -36.36
CA VAL A 97 -9.63 -1.54 -35.43
C VAL A 97 -9.11 -1.45 -34.00
N HIS A 98 -8.33 -2.44 -33.56
CA HIS A 98 -7.77 -2.42 -32.21
C HIS A 98 -6.83 -1.22 -32.00
N ALA A 99 -5.90 -0.99 -32.91
CA ALA A 99 -4.94 0.11 -32.82
C ALA A 99 -5.59 1.50 -32.92
N ILE A 100 -6.58 1.67 -33.79
CA ILE A 100 -7.36 2.91 -33.93
C ILE A 100 -8.19 3.17 -32.67
N SER A 101 -8.76 2.13 -32.03
CA SER A 101 -9.59 2.34 -30.84
C SER A 101 -8.86 3.03 -29.68
N VAL A 102 -7.54 2.89 -29.59
CA VAL A 102 -6.68 3.54 -28.59
C VAL A 102 -6.38 5.00 -28.95
N ASN A 103 -6.48 5.37 -30.24
CA ASN A 103 -6.13 6.71 -30.75
C ASN A 103 -7.25 7.31 -31.65
N LEU A 104 -8.50 6.98 -31.35
CA LEU A 104 -9.64 7.16 -32.25
C LEU A 104 -9.78 8.60 -32.74
N TYR A 105 -9.84 9.55 -31.81
CA TYR A 105 -10.12 10.94 -32.13
C TYR A 105 -9.02 11.59 -32.97
N ASN A 106 -7.73 11.37 -32.66
CA ASN A 106 -6.63 11.97 -33.42
C ASN A 106 -6.54 11.40 -34.84
N VAL A 107 -6.75 10.08 -34.97
CA VAL A 107 -6.80 9.40 -36.27
C VAL A 107 -7.97 9.95 -37.10
N THR A 108 -9.16 10.04 -36.52
CA THR A 108 -10.36 10.56 -37.20
C THR A 108 -10.17 12.01 -37.67
N GLU A 109 -9.66 12.89 -36.81
CA GLU A 109 -9.40 14.30 -37.19
C GLU A 109 -8.37 14.41 -38.32
N SER A 110 -7.31 13.59 -38.27
CA SER A 110 -6.26 13.60 -39.29
C SER A 110 -6.74 13.05 -40.65
N LEU A 111 -7.53 11.97 -40.63
CA LEU A 111 -8.15 11.41 -41.83
C LEU A 111 -9.15 12.39 -42.46
N TYR A 112 -9.95 13.06 -41.64
CA TYR A 112 -10.90 14.08 -42.09
C TYR A 112 -10.19 15.30 -42.68
N ALA A 113 -9.14 15.79 -42.02
CA ALA A 113 -8.35 16.93 -42.51
C ALA A 113 -7.69 16.67 -43.88
N LYS A 114 -7.40 15.40 -44.20
CA LYS A 114 -6.88 14.96 -45.50
C LYS A 114 -7.96 14.62 -46.52
N GLY A 115 -9.24 14.78 -46.17
CA GLY A 115 -10.38 14.46 -47.05
C GLY A 115 -10.54 12.97 -47.34
N LEU A 116 -9.99 12.10 -46.49
CA LEU A 116 -10.05 10.65 -46.66
C LEU A 116 -11.34 10.04 -46.12
N ILE A 117 -12.05 10.74 -45.22
CA ILE A 117 -13.35 10.32 -44.68
C ILE A 117 -14.39 11.46 -44.76
N PRO A 118 -15.69 11.14 -44.88
CA PRO A 118 -16.77 12.14 -44.84
C PRO A 118 -16.93 12.85 -43.48
N GLN A 119 -17.52 14.04 -43.48
CA GLN A 119 -17.83 14.79 -42.25
C GLN A 119 -18.77 14.02 -41.31
N GLN A 120 -19.76 13.33 -41.87
CA GLN A 120 -20.69 12.50 -41.09
C GLN A 120 -19.94 11.44 -40.27
N THR A 121 -18.95 10.76 -40.87
CA THR A 121 -18.14 9.76 -40.18
C THR A 121 -17.36 10.36 -39.03
N LYS A 122 -16.82 11.58 -39.17
CA LYS A 122 -16.15 12.30 -38.07
C LYS A 122 -17.12 12.58 -36.91
N GLU A 123 -18.33 13.04 -37.22
CA GLU A 123 -19.35 13.33 -36.20
C GLU A 123 -19.79 12.05 -35.48
N ASP A 124 -19.93 10.93 -36.19
CA ASP A 124 -20.29 9.62 -35.64
C ASP A 124 -19.23 9.10 -34.64
N MET A 125 -17.94 9.43 -34.83
CA MET A 125 -16.88 9.06 -33.88
C MET A 125 -16.96 9.85 -32.57
N HIS A 126 -17.60 11.02 -32.57
CA HIS A 126 -17.74 11.89 -31.39
C HIS A 126 -19.01 11.62 -30.56
N VAL A 127 -19.87 10.68 -30.99
CA VAL A 127 -21.09 10.30 -30.25
C VAL A 127 -20.75 9.70 -28.88
N GLN A 128 -21.35 10.21 -27.81
CA GLN A 128 -21.16 9.69 -26.45
C GLN A 128 -21.96 8.39 -26.21
N GLY A 129 -21.45 7.50 -25.35
CA GLY A 129 -22.15 6.26 -24.95
C GLY A 129 -21.90 5.03 -25.82
N VAL A 130 -21.08 5.13 -26.87
CA VAL A 130 -20.64 4.00 -27.69
C VAL A 130 -19.17 3.70 -27.41
N ALA A 131 -18.81 2.43 -27.23
CA ALA A 131 -17.44 2.02 -26.98
C ALA A 131 -16.50 2.34 -28.16
N ASP A 132 -15.30 2.83 -27.88
CA ASP A 132 -14.33 3.29 -28.89
C ASP A 132 -13.91 2.18 -29.86
N ASN A 133 -13.90 0.90 -29.44
CA ASN A 133 -13.65 -0.23 -30.33
C ASN A 133 -14.74 -0.37 -31.41
N LYS A 134 -16.01 -0.19 -31.04
CA LYS A 134 -17.13 -0.25 -31.99
C LYS A 134 -17.10 0.92 -32.98
N LYS A 135 -16.73 2.11 -32.49
CA LYS A 135 -16.51 3.28 -33.33
C LYS A 135 -15.34 3.09 -34.29
N ALA A 136 -14.21 2.57 -33.81
CA ALA A 136 -13.06 2.24 -34.65
C ALA A 136 -13.41 1.19 -35.72
N GLY A 137 -14.23 0.19 -35.39
CA GLY A 137 -14.78 -0.77 -36.35
C GLY A 137 -15.56 -0.08 -37.47
N ASN A 138 -16.45 0.84 -37.13
CA ASN A 138 -17.20 1.63 -38.10
C ASN A 138 -16.28 2.52 -38.96
N LEU A 139 -15.24 3.11 -38.36
CA LEU A 139 -14.28 3.94 -39.11
C LEU A 139 -13.51 3.12 -40.15
N VAL A 140 -13.03 1.93 -39.78
CA VAL A 140 -12.34 1.01 -40.71
C VAL A 140 -13.28 0.56 -41.83
N TYR A 141 -14.53 0.24 -41.49
CA TYR A 141 -15.55 -0.09 -42.49
C TYR A 141 -15.77 1.05 -43.51
N VAL A 142 -15.86 2.30 -43.05
CA VAL A 142 -15.98 3.45 -43.97
C VAL A 142 -14.73 3.60 -44.84
N LEU A 143 -13.53 3.35 -44.33
CA LEU A 143 -12.30 3.38 -45.14
C LEU A 143 -12.32 2.31 -46.24
N GLU A 144 -12.87 1.12 -45.96
CA GLU A 144 -13.07 0.07 -46.97
C GLU A 144 -14.09 0.51 -48.04
N GLU A 145 -15.23 1.08 -47.65
CA GLU A 145 -16.23 1.59 -48.61
C GLU A 145 -15.68 2.72 -49.49
N GLN A 146 -14.91 3.64 -48.90
CA GLN A 146 -14.28 4.72 -49.65
C GLN A 146 -13.20 4.21 -50.60
N LEU A 147 -12.45 3.18 -50.21
CA LEU A 147 -11.48 2.52 -51.08
C LEU A 147 -12.17 1.90 -52.30
N GLU A 148 -13.32 1.26 -52.12
CA GLU A 148 -14.13 0.68 -53.22
C GLU A 148 -14.73 1.74 -54.15
N ALA A 149 -15.13 2.89 -53.61
CA ALA A 149 -15.69 3.98 -54.40
C ALA A 149 -14.66 4.70 -55.30
N LYS A 150 -13.36 4.57 -55.03
CA LYS A 150 -12.26 5.24 -55.76
C LYS A 150 -11.78 4.39 -56.95
N LEU A 151 -12.65 4.25 -57.95
CA LEU A 151 -12.43 3.43 -59.16
C LEU A 151 -11.17 3.75 -59.97
N ASN A 152 -10.60 4.96 -59.84
CA ASN A 152 -9.49 5.41 -60.69
C ASN A 152 -8.09 5.27 -60.06
N ASN A 153 -7.98 5.10 -58.73
CA ASN A 153 -6.67 4.92 -58.05
C ASN A 153 -6.81 4.43 -56.58
N PRO A 154 -7.25 3.18 -56.32
CA PRO A 154 -7.44 2.66 -54.96
C PRO A 154 -6.12 2.50 -54.19
N GLU A 155 -5.02 2.22 -54.90
CA GLU A 155 -3.70 2.07 -54.29
C GLU A 155 -3.22 3.38 -53.65
N GLN A 156 -3.37 4.52 -54.36
CA GLN A 156 -3.00 5.83 -53.81
C GLN A 156 -3.83 6.21 -52.58
N TYR A 157 -5.12 5.88 -52.57
CA TYR A 157 -5.98 6.13 -51.40
C TYR A 157 -5.51 5.34 -50.17
N LEU A 158 -5.11 4.09 -50.36
CA LEU A 158 -4.56 3.26 -49.29
C LEU A 158 -3.18 3.76 -48.81
N ILE A 159 -2.35 4.25 -49.72
CA ILE A 159 -1.06 4.91 -49.40
C ILE A 159 -1.29 6.17 -48.55
N ASP A 160 -2.25 7.01 -48.93
CA ASP A 160 -2.58 8.24 -48.20
C ASP A 160 -3.08 7.94 -46.79
N ILE A 161 -3.89 6.89 -46.62
CA ILE A 161 -4.29 6.38 -45.30
C ILE A 161 -3.05 5.98 -44.51
N CYS A 162 -2.15 5.16 -45.08
CA CYS A 162 -0.95 4.70 -44.41
C CYS A 162 -0.07 5.87 -43.94
N HIS A 163 0.10 6.90 -44.75
CA HIS A 163 0.82 8.12 -44.35
C HIS A 163 0.15 8.86 -43.19
N VAL A 164 -1.18 8.95 -43.17
CA VAL A 164 -1.90 9.55 -42.03
C VAL A 164 -1.69 8.74 -40.75
N LEU A 165 -1.73 7.42 -40.84
CA LEU A 165 -1.54 6.50 -39.71
C LEU A 165 -0.11 6.56 -39.15
N ILE A 166 0.88 6.60 -40.03
CA ILE A 166 2.30 6.79 -39.68
C ILE A 166 2.51 8.10 -38.91
N ASN A 167 1.88 9.18 -39.36
CA ASN A 167 2.05 10.50 -38.75
C ASN A 167 1.37 10.64 -37.38
N GLN A 168 0.66 9.62 -36.89
CA GLN A 168 0.05 9.63 -35.55
C GLN A 168 1.05 9.41 -34.41
N GLN A 169 2.34 9.16 -34.70
CA GLN A 169 3.37 8.84 -33.70
C GLN A 169 2.99 7.67 -32.78
N HIS A 170 2.15 6.76 -33.28
CA HIS A 170 1.69 5.57 -32.56
C HIS A 170 2.31 4.33 -33.19
N ARG A 171 3.14 3.62 -32.42
CA ARG A 171 3.98 2.52 -32.93
C ARG A 171 3.17 1.44 -33.63
N THR A 172 2.10 0.92 -33.01
CA THR A 172 1.28 -0.13 -33.63
C THR A 172 0.61 0.31 -34.94
N LEU A 173 0.18 1.58 -35.02
CA LEU A 173 -0.41 2.12 -36.26
C LEU A 173 0.66 2.29 -37.35
N THR A 174 1.85 2.71 -36.94
CA THR A 174 3.03 2.82 -37.80
C THR A 174 3.46 1.45 -38.33
N ASP A 175 3.52 0.43 -37.48
CA ASP A 175 3.88 -0.95 -37.85
C ASP A 175 2.87 -1.54 -38.85
N ILE A 176 1.56 -1.36 -38.59
CA ILE A 176 0.50 -1.82 -39.49
C ILE A 176 0.56 -1.09 -40.83
N ALA A 177 0.68 0.24 -40.82
CA ALA A 177 0.77 1.05 -42.03
C ALA A 177 2.03 0.73 -42.85
N THR A 178 3.16 0.47 -42.19
CA THR A 178 4.41 0.06 -42.85
C THR A 178 4.29 -1.34 -43.45
N SER A 179 3.61 -2.27 -42.77
CA SER A 179 3.28 -3.60 -43.30
C SER A 179 2.41 -3.51 -44.57
N ILE A 180 1.40 -2.64 -44.56
CA ILE A 180 0.54 -2.40 -45.73
C ILE A 180 1.35 -1.79 -46.89
N LEU A 181 2.15 -0.75 -46.64
CA LEU A 181 3.00 -0.13 -47.67
C LEU A 181 4.01 -1.12 -48.27
N HIS A 182 4.59 -2.01 -47.45
CA HIS A 182 5.48 -3.06 -47.94
C HIS A 182 4.75 -4.07 -48.84
N GLN A 183 3.51 -4.45 -48.50
CA GLN A 183 2.69 -5.33 -49.36
C GLN A 183 2.28 -4.66 -50.68
N LEU A 184 2.19 -3.33 -50.71
CA LEU A 184 1.95 -2.54 -51.92
C LEU A 184 3.24 -2.26 -52.74
N GLY A 185 4.41 -2.68 -52.24
CA GLY A 185 5.70 -2.43 -52.91
C GLY A 185 6.18 -0.96 -52.86
N GLN A 186 5.64 -0.16 -51.93
CA GLN A 186 5.99 1.26 -51.77
C GLN A 186 7.19 1.44 -50.82
N SER A 187 8.06 2.40 -51.12
CA SER A 187 9.16 2.75 -50.22
C SER A 187 8.63 3.45 -48.97
N ILE A 188 9.14 3.04 -47.81
CA ILE A 188 8.78 3.63 -46.51
C ILE A 188 9.23 5.11 -46.53
N PRO A 189 8.36 6.09 -46.22
CA PRO A 189 8.76 7.49 -46.19
C PRO A 189 9.88 7.74 -45.17
N ASP A 190 10.89 8.53 -45.55
CA ASP A 190 12.12 8.79 -44.79
C ASP A 190 11.92 9.30 -43.34
N ASN A 191 10.71 9.78 -43.03
CA ASN A 191 10.30 10.22 -41.69
C ASN A 191 9.91 9.06 -40.74
N VAL A 192 10.03 7.80 -41.18
CA VAL A 192 9.69 6.58 -40.43
C VAL A 192 10.91 5.71 -40.26
N THR A 193 11.88 6.21 -39.51
CA THR A 193 12.83 5.34 -38.82
C THR A 193 12.45 5.29 -37.34
N SER A 194 11.31 4.68 -37.02
CA SER A 194 11.33 3.80 -35.86
C SER A 194 12.25 2.65 -36.24
N SER A 195 13.56 2.86 -36.06
CA SER A 195 14.55 1.83 -36.28
C SER A 195 14.05 0.56 -35.58
N PRO A 196 13.94 -0.60 -36.28
CA PRO A 196 13.56 -1.84 -35.62
C PRO A 196 14.47 -2.02 -34.40
N ILE A 197 13.90 -2.46 -33.28
CA ILE A 197 14.67 -2.70 -32.06
C ILE A 197 15.82 -3.63 -32.44
N PRO A 198 17.09 -3.25 -32.22
CA PRO A 198 18.21 -4.12 -32.52
C PRO A 198 18.09 -5.45 -31.78
N ASP A 199 18.52 -6.53 -32.41
CA ASP A 199 18.45 -7.88 -31.82
C ASP A 199 19.12 -7.92 -30.43
N ASP A 200 20.25 -7.22 -30.24
CA ASP A 200 20.93 -7.12 -28.94
C ASP A 200 20.05 -6.49 -27.84
N VAL A 201 19.28 -5.46 -28.19
CA VAL A 201 18.36 -4.77 -27.27
C VAL A 201 17.20 -5.69 -26.91
N GLN A 202 16.64 -6.38 -27.91
CA GLN A 202 15.56 -7.33 -27.70
C GLN A 202 16.02 -8.53 -26.85
N VAL A 203 17.19 -9.09 -27.16
CA VAL A 203 17.81 -10.19 -26.40
C VAL A 203 18.04 -9.76 -24.95
N TYR A 204 18.63 -8.59 -24.71
CA TYR A 204 18.83 -8.10 -23.34
C TYR A 204 17.50 -7.89 -22.61
N ALA A 205 16.51 -7.26 -23.26
CA ALA A 205 15.18 -7.05 -22.69
C ALA A 205 14.50 -8.37 -22.32
N ASP A 206 14.57 -9.39 -23.16
CA ASP A 206 13.98 -10.71 -22.89
C ASP A 206 14.66 -11.44 -21.73
N ASN A 207 15.97 -11.29 -21.60
CA ASN A 207 16.70 -11.78 -20.42
C ASN A 207 16.25 -11.05 -19.14
N MET A 208 16.07 -9.73 -19.20
CA MET A 208 15.56 -8.95 -18.08
C MET A 208 14.13 -9.34 -17.71
N ARG A 209 13.24 -9.55 -18.69
CA ARG A 209 11.88 -10.08 -18.45
C ARG A 209 11.95 -11.44 -17.74
N LYS A 210 12.84 -12.34 -18.17
CA LYS A 210 13.03 -13.63 -17.50
C LYS A 210 13.50 -13.48 -16.04
N HIS A 211 14.44 -12.56 -15.78
CA HIS A 211 14.91 -12.28 -14.42
C HIS A 211 13.80 -11.73 -13.53
N TYR A 212 13.09 -10.69 -13.97
CA TYR A 212 12.03 -10.06 -13.18
C TYR A 212 10.81 -10.97 -12.98
N ARG A 213 10.50 -11.87 -13.93
CA ARG A 213 9.42 -12.86 -13.78
C ARG A 213 9.70 -13.85 -12.66
N ASN A 214 10.97 -14.23 -12.48
CA ASN A 214 11.40 -15.19 -11.46
C ASN A 214 11.71 -14.53 -10.11
N GLN A 215 11.85 -13.20 -10.08
CA GLN A 215 12.15 -12.45 -8.86
C GLN A 215 10.91 -12.39 -7.95
N THR A 216 11.13 -12.54 -6.65
CA THR A 216 10.07 -12.37 -5.64
C THR A 216 9.70 -10.89 -5.50
N ILE A 217 8.39 -10.61 -5.58
CA ILE A 217 7.85 -9.25 -5.47
C ILE A 217 8.06 -8.70 -4.05
N VAL A 218 7.84 -9.52 -3.03
CA VAL A 218 8.12 -9.19 -1.63
C VAL A 218 9.56 -9.58 -1.30
N ALA A 219 10.34 -8.67 -0.72
CA ALA A 219 11.71 -8.96 -0.32
C ALA A 219 11.78 -10.15 0.64
N GLU A 220 12.75 -11.05 0.42
CA GLU A 220 12.98 -12.27 1.22
C GLU A 220 13.30 -11.98 2.70
N ALA A 221 13.49 -10.70 3.02
CA ALA A 221 13.92 -10.21 4.30
C ALA A 221 12.87 -10.30 5.41
N TRP A 222 11.61 -10.77 5.25
CA TRP A 222 10.62 -10.92 6.35
C TRP A 222 9.56 -12.06 6.19
N PRO A 223 9.43 -13.03 7.13
CA PRO A 223 8.37 -14.04 7.18
C PRO A 223 7.23 -13.69 8.17
N PRO A 224 6.03 -14.28 8.01
CA PRO A 224 5.67 -15.23 6.97
C PRO A 224 5.70 -14.57 5.61
N LYS A 225 6.10 -15.35 4.59
CA LYS A 225 6.01 -14.92 3.21
C LYS A 225 4.55 -14.56 3.00
N ILE A 226 4.26 -13.28 2.87
CA ILE A 226 2.99 -12.88 2.32
C ILE A 226 3.06 -13.29 0.84
N GLY A 227 2.72 -14.55 0.53
CA GLY A 227 2.73 -15.16 -0.81
C GLY A 227 4.07 -15.12 -1.59
N LYS A 228 4.12 -15.84 -2.72
CA LYS A 228 5.18 -15.66 -3.76
C LYS A 228 4.84 -14.51 -4.71
N ASP A 229 3.55 -14.24 -4.89
CA ASP A 229 3.01 -13.30 -5.89
C ASP A 229 2.26 -12.11 -5.25
N PHE A 230 2.33 -11.99 -3.93
CA PHE A 230 1.41 -11.11 -3.23
C PHE A 230 1.87 -9.66 -3.22
N TYR A 231 1.22 -8.92 -4.09
CA TYR A 231 0.95 -7.52 -3.92
C TYR A 231 -0.50 -7.44 -3.41
N GLY A 232 -0.69 -7.41 -2.09
CA GLY A 232 -1.93 -6.85 -1.53
C GLY A 232 -2.00 -5.45 -2.08
N ARG A 233 -3.06 -5.12 -2.83
CA ARG A 233 -3.11 -3.87 -3.58
C ARG A 233 -2.75 -2.76 -2.61
N LEU A 234 -1.55 -2.17 -2.70
CA LEU A 234 -1.24 -1.05 -1.82
C LEU A 234 -2.20 0.04 -2.25
N ALA A 235 -2.90 0.62 -1.29
CA ALA A 235 -3.68 1.79 -1.57
C ALA A 235 -2.69 2.90 -1.98
N LEU A 236 -2.90 3.41 -3.19
CA LEU A 236 -2.11 4.47 -3.78
C LEU A 236 -3.02 5.69 -3.90
N VAL A 237 -2.46 6.83 -3.54
CA VAL A 237 -3.15 8.10 -3.56
C VAL A 237 -2.35 9.06 -4.43
N GLU A 238 -3.01 9.68 -5.39
CA GLU A 238 -2.40 10.77 -6.14
C GLU A 238 -2.55 12.08 -5.35
N LYS A 239 -1.44 12.74 -5.03
CA LYS A 239 -1.46 14.01 -4.29
C LYS A 239 -1.57 15.20 -5.25
N GLN A 240 -2.45 16.15 -4.91
CA GLN A 240 -2.67 17.37 -5.70
C GLN A 240 -1.96 18.61 -5.15
N ASP A 241 -1.69 18.71 -3.83
CA ASP A 241 -1.01 19.87 -3.21
C ASP A 241 -0.02 19.41 -2.11
N PRO A 242 1.24 19.91 -2.09
CA PRO A 242 2.19 19.69 -1.01
C PRO A 242 1.79 20.29 0.36
N ASN A 243 0.86 21.23 0.45
CA ASN A 243 0.51 21.90 1.72
C ASN A 243 -0.39 21.06 2.66
N THR A 244 -1.03 19.98 2.19
CA THR A 244 -1.87 19.09 3.01
C THR A 244 -1.04 18.01 3.76
N GLN A 245 0.29 18.18 3.80
CA GLN A 245 1.23 17.18 4.34
C GLN A 245 1.15 16.99 5.86
N ALA A 246 0.90 18.04 6.63
CA ALA A 246 0.92 17.95 8.10
C ALA A 246 -0.26 17.12 8.67
N GLU A 247 -1.49 17.35 8.18
CA GLU A 247 -2.68 16.63 8.63
C GLU A 247 -2.67 15.16 8.19
N SER A 248 -2.22 14.88 6.96
CA SER A 248 -2.11 13.51 6.45
C SER A 248 -0.99 12.72 7.14
N ALA A 249 0.14 13.35 7.48
CA ALA A 249 1.21 12.71 8.24
C ALA A 249 0.76 12.29 9.65
N GLY A 250 0.02 13.15 10.36
CA GLY A 250 -0.54 12.82 11.68
C GLY A 250 -1.52 11.65 11.66
N LEU A 251 -2.37 11.55 10.62
CA LEU A 251 -3.31 10.43 10.45
C LEU A 251 -2.63 9.12 10.05
N LEU A 252 -1.59 9.19 9.21
CA LEU A 252 -0.78 8.03 8.86
C LEU A 252 -0.03 7.53 10.09
N LEU A 253 0.62 8.40 10.88
CA LEU A 253 1.28 8.01 12.15
C LEU A 253 0.33 7.32 13.14
N ARG A 254 -0.96 7.65 13.08
CA ARG A 254 -2.02 7.07 13.93
C ARG A 254 -2.75 5.89 13.30
N GLY A 255 -2.33 5.41 12.13
CA GLY A 255 -2.93 4.25 11.46
C GLY A 255 -4.31 4.48 10.86
N GLN A 256 -4.73 5.74 10.68
CA GLN A 256 -6.04 6.12 10.18
C GLN A 256 -6.05 6.34 8.67
N VAL A 257 -5.54 5.35 7.93
CA VAL A 257 -5.32 5.41 6.47
C VAL A 257 -6.60 5.66 5.68
N ASP A 258 -7.68 4.97 6.03
CA ASP A 258 -8.98 5.11 5.34
C ASP A 258 -9.56 6.53 5.49
N LYS A 259 -9.21 7.24 6.58
CA LYS A 259 -9.60 8.63 6.78
C LYS A 259 -8.74 9.58 5.96
N THR A 260 -7.47 9.23 5.72
CA THR A 260 -6.56 10.00 4.87
C THR A 260 -7.11 10.14 3.46
N VAL A 261 -7.62 9.05 2.87
CA VAL A 261 -8.26 9.06 1.54
C VAL A 261 -9.51 9.96 1.50
N LYS A 262 -10.29 9.99 2.59
CA LYS A 262 -11.53 10.78 2.67
C LYS A 262 -11.27 12.27 2.94
N LEU A 263 -10.20 12.61 3.65
CA LEU A 263 -9.92 13.98 4.09
C LEU A 263 -9.17 14.82 3.05
N THR A 264 -8.43 14.19 2.13
CA THR A 264 -7.47 14.90 1.29
C THR A 264 -7.92 15.15 -0.15
N GLU A 265 -9.20 14.94 -0.50
CA GLU A 265 -9.72 14.98 -1.91
C GLU A 265 -8.85 14.18 -2.92
N ASN A 266 -8.11 13.22 -2.39
CA ASN A 266 -7.04 12.53 -3.07
C ASN A 266 -7.61 11.32 -3.80
N ASN A 267 -7.35 11.22 -5.10
CA ASN A 267 -7.88 10.13 -5.92
C ASN A 267 -7.12 8.84 -5.63
N LYS A 268 -7.83 7.78 -5.21
CA LYS A 268 -7.27 6.42 -5.14
C LYS A 268 -6.92 5.98 -6.55
N ILE A 269 -5.67 5.58 -6.78
CA ILE A 269 -5.20 5.06 -8.06
C ILE A 269 -4.90 3.56 -7.97
N SER A 270 -5.04 2.88 -9.11
CA SER A 270 -4.58 1.50 -9.26
C SER A 270 -3.08 1.46 -9.59
N VAL A 271 -2.43 0.30 -9.47
CA VAL A 271 -1.02 0.15 -9.86
C VAL A 271 -0.84 0.34 -11.35
N GLU A 272 -1.81 -0.19 -12.10
CA GLU A 272 -1.88 -0.11 -13.55
C GLU A 272 -1.89 1.36 -13.99
N ASP A 273 -2.54 2.23 -13.21
CA ASP A 273 -2.65 3.66 -13.48
C ASP A 273 -1.43 4.49 -13.04
N VAL A 274 -0.42 3.93 -12.35
CA VAL A 274 0.76 4.69 -11.90
C VAL A 274 1.44 5.41 -13.06
N LEU A 275 1.49 4.77 -14.23
CA LEU A 275 2.08 5.29 -15.47
C LEU A 275 1.05 5.86 -16.46
N LYS A 276 -0.17 6.15 -16.01
CA LYS A 276 -1.19 6.79 -16.86
C LYS A 276 -0.79 8.24 -17.21
N PRO A 277 -0.67 8.66 -18.47
CA PRO A 277 -0.28 10.02 -18.79
C PRO A 277 -1.30 11.08 -18.32
N LYS A 278 -0.80 12.24 -17.87
CA LYS A 278 -1.59 13.47 -17.63
C LYS A 278 -0.81 14.65 -18.20
N GLY A 279 -1.26 15.23 -19.32
CA GLY A 279 -0.68 16.46 -19.88
C GLY A 279 -0.03 16.33 -21.27
N LYS A 280 0.70 17.39 -21.66
CA LYS A 280 1.13 17.69 -23.05
C LYS A 280 2.15 16.75 -23.68
N ASN A 281 2.92 16.00 -22.88
CA ASN A 281 3.91 15.05 -23.41
C ASN A 281 3.66 13.64 -22.86
N PRO A 282 2.79 12.85 -23.51
CA PRO A 282 2.24 11.63 -22.92
C PRO A 282 3.20 10.44 -22.94
N LEU A 283 4.42 10.58 -23.51
CA LEU A 283 5.35 9.47 -23.73
C LEU A 283 6.49 9.41 -22.69
N SER A 284 6.93 10.55 -22.16
CA SER A 284 8.02 10.61 -21.17
C SER A 284 7.51 11.10 -19.81
N LEU A 285 7.40 10.17 -18.85
CA LEU A 285 6.85 10.44 -17.53
C LEU A 285 7.94 10.71 -16.48
N ARG A 286 7.62 11.56 -15.50
CA ARG A 286 8.33 11.70 -14.23
C ARG A 286 7.36 11.41 -13.10
N VAL A 287 7.50 10.24 -12.47
CA VAL A 287 6.62 9.79 -11.39
C VAL A 287 7.41 9.71 -10.10
N VAL A 288 6.94 10.39 -9.06
CA VAL A 288 7.49 10.30 -7.71
C VAL A 288 6.55 9.47 -6.85
N ILE A 289 7.10 8.49 -6.14
CA ILE A 289 6.36 7.62 -5.22
C ILE A 289 6.92 7.81 -3.81
N ASP A 290 6.12 8.32 -2.88
CA ASP A 290 6.55 8.49 -1.49
C ASP A 290 5.74 7.65 -0.48
N GLY A 291 6.23 7.62 0.76
CA GLY A 291 5.55 6.97 1.87
C GLY A 291 6.50 6.62 3.02
N PRO A 292 5.94 6.23 4.19
CA PRO A 292 6.73 5.88 5.37
C PRO A 292 7.62 4.64 5.16
N PRO A 293 8.60 4.37 6.05
CA PRO A 293 9.36 3.13 6.03
C PRO A 293 8.44 1.91 6.20
N GLY A 294 8.79 0.78 5.58
CA GLY A 294 8.01 -0.46 5.66
C GLY A 294 6.67 -0.49 4.91
N ILE A 295 6.24 0.62 4.29
CA ILE A 295 4.93 0.74 3.64
C ILE A 295 4.81 -0.02 2.30
N GLY A 296 5.94 -0.49 1.74
CA GLY A 296 5.95 -1.29 0.51
C GLY A 296 6.37 -0.59 -0.79
N LYS A 297 7.07 0.56 -0.73
CA LYS A 297 7.57 1.27 -1.93
C LYS A 297 8.42 0.38 -2.85
N THR A 298 9.44 -0.27 -2.33
CA THR A 298 10.27 -1.23 -3.10
C THR A 298 9.45 -2.41 -3.62
N THR A 299 8.45 -2.88 -2.85
CA THR A 299 7.52 -3.94 -3.28
C THR A 299 6.69 -3.49 -4.48
N LEU A 300 6.25 -2.22 -4.51
CA LEU A 300 5.56 -1.62 -5.65
C LEU A 300 6.46 -1.56 -6.90
N CYS A 301 7.72 -1.15 -6.75
CA CYS A 301 8.70 -1.20 -7.86
C CYS A 301 8.82 -2.61 -8.44
N ARG A 302 9.01 -3.61 -7.59
CA ARG A 302 9.11 -5.02 -8.03
C ARG A 302 7.82 -5.53 -8.65
N LYS A 303 6.65 -5.06 -8.20
CA LYS A 303 5.37 -5.38 -8.84
C LYS A 303 5.30 -4.82 -10.26
N LEU A 304 5.75 -3.58 -10.47
CA LEU A 304 5.79 -2.97 -11.80
C LEU A 304 6.75 -3.73 -12.74
N LEU A 305 7.93 -4.13 -12.25
CA LEU A 305 8.87 -4.99 -13.00
C LEU A 305 8.23 -6.33 -13.38
N ASN A 306 7.55 -6.97 -12.44
CA ASN A 306 6.83 -8.22 -12.67
C ASN A 306 5.71 -8.05 -13.71
N MET A 307 4.94 -6.96 -13.65
CA MET A 307 3.91 -6.66 -14.66
C MET A 307 4.52 -6.52 -16.06
N TRP A 308 5.58 -5.72 -16.22
CA TRP A 308 6.28 -5.58 -17.49
C TRP A 308 6.87 -6.89 -17.99
N SER A 309 7.34 -7.76 -17.09
CA SER A 309 7.87 -9.07 -17.45
C SER A 309 6.84 -10.06 -18.02
N ASN A 310 5.56 -9.82 -17.73
CA ASN A 310 4.44 -10.67 -18.17
C ASN A 310 3.68 -10.10 -19.37
N GLY A 311 4.00 -8.89 -19.81
CA GLY A 311 3.38 -8.25 -20.97
C GLY A 311 3.59 -6.74 -20.99
N PRO A 312 3.07 -6.05 -22.02
CA PRO A 312 3.11 -4.59 -22.07
C PRO A 312 2.34 -3.98 -20.88
N LEU A 313 2.83 -2.85 -20.37
CA LEU A 313 2.12 -2.09 -19.35
C LEU A 313 0.90 -1.39 -19.98
N VAL A 314 -0.20 -1.30 -19.23
CA VAL A 314 -1.52 -0.93 -19.77
C VAL A 314 -1.53 0.40 -20.53
N HIS A 315 -0.83 1.42 -20.02
CA HIS A 315 -0.89 2.79 -20.55
C HIS A 315 0.32 3.21 -21.38
N GLN A 316 1.44 2.48 -21.28
CA GLN A 316 2.67 2.81 -22.00
C GLN A 316 3.46 1.54 -22.35
N GLN A 317 4.06 1.54 -23.54
CA GLN A 317 4.97 0.50 -23.98
C GLN A 317 6.41 0.95 -23.77
N TYR A 318 7.20 0.09 -23.13
CA TYR A 318 8.64 0.28 -22.96
C TYR A 318 9.40 -0.90 -23.55
N ASP A 319 10.44 -0.59 -24.32
CA ASP A 319 11.36 -1.56 -24.89
C ASP A 319 12.22 -2.20 -23.80
N LEU A 320 12.61 -1.42 -22.79
CA LEU A 320 13.38 -1.88 -21.64
C LEU A 320 12.93 -1.19 -20.34
N VAL A 321 12.95 -1.95 -19.24
CA VAL A 321 12.79 -1.42 -17.87
C VAL A 321 14.02 -1.73 -17.03
N LEU A 322 14.67 -0.69 -16.51
CA LEU A 322 15.83 -0.78 -15.62
C LEU A 322 15.40 -0.55 -14.17
N TYR A 323 15.80 -1.46 -13.28
CA TYR A 323 15.66 -1.30 -11.83
C TYR A 323 17.01 -0.89 -11.24
N CYS A 324 17.02 0.26 -10.58
CA CYS A 324 18.22 0.91 -10.06
C CYS A 324 18.05 1.17 -8.55
N PRO A 325 18.39 0.21 -7.68
CA PRO A 325 18.37 0.43 -6.23
C PRO A 325 19.49 1.38 -5.83
N LEU A 326 19.15 2.54 -5.28
CA LEU A 326 20.10 3.62 -4.98
C LEU A 326 20.95 3.35 -3.73
N ARG A 327 20.54 2.46 -2.81
CA ARG A 327 21.45 1.85 -1.80
C ARG A 327 22.66 1.13 -2.39
N ASN A 328 22.64 0.72 -3.67
CA ASN A 328 23.79 0.10 -4.29
C ASN A 328 24.79 1.19 -4.69
N SER A 329 25.94 1.23 -4.01
CA SER A 329 26.97 2.26 -4.25
C SER A 329 27.39 2.37 -5.70
N LYS A 330 27.47 1.26 -6.45
CA LYS A 330 27.82 1.28 -7.88
C LYS A 330 26.78 2.01 -8.73
N ILE A 331 25.51 1.89 -8.38
CA ILE A 331 24.39 2.57 -9.05
C ILE A 331 24.33 4.03 -8.61
N ALA A 332 24.52 4.30 -7.32
CA ALA A 332 24.51 5.64 -6.74
C ALA A 332 25.59 6.56 -7.37
N THR A 333 26.79 6.02 -7.60
CA THR A 333 27.92 6.76 -8.17
C THR A 333 28.08 6.53 -9.68
N ALA A 334 27.04 6.04 -10.36
CA ALA A 334 27.07 5.79 -11.80
C ALA A 334 27.34 7.09 -12.58
N THR A 335 28.24 7.01 -13.57
CA THR A 335 28.60 8.14 -14.43
C THR A 335 28.09 7.99 -15.87
N THR A 336 27.84 6.75 -16.31
CA THR A 336 27.32 6.44 -17.66
C THR A 336 26.01 5.66 -17.59
N LEU A 337 25.20 5.65 -18.67
CA LEU A 337 23.97 4.85 -18.69
C LEU A 337 24.26 3.36 -18.48
N ALA A 338 25.36 2.85 -19.06
CA ALA A 338 25.80 1.47 -18.91
C ALA A 338 26.09 1.09 -17.44
N ASP A 339 26.44 2.05 -16.59
CA ASP A 339 26.71 1.80 -15.16
C ASP A 339 25.45 1.53 -14.35
N LEU A 340 24.29 1.97 -14.83
CA LEU A 340 22.99 1.71 -14.20
C LEU A 340 22.50 0.26 -14.40
N PHE A 341 23.17 -0.52 -15.24
CA PHE A 341 22.81 -1.91 -15.53
C PHE A 341 23.38 -2.84 -14.46
N GLU A 342 22.53 -3.29 -13.54
CA GLU A 342 22.92 -4.24 -12.49
C GLU A 342 23.41 -5.58 -13.07
N TYR A 343 22.77 -6.06 -14.14
CA TYR A 343 23.12 -7.32 -14.81
C TYR A 343 24.07 -7.08 -15.98
N ARG A 344 25.38 -7.24 -15.73
CA ARG A 344 26.40 -7.05 -16.76
C ARG A 344 26.37 -8.19 -17.78
N ARG A 345 26.21 -7.85 -19.05
CA ARG A 345 26.34 -8.75 -20.21
C ARG A 345 27.05 -8.04 -21.36
N TYR A 346 27.43 -8.79 -22.40
CA TYR A 346 28.15 -8.23 -23.54
C TYR A 346 27.29 -7.26 -24.35
N GLU A 347 25.96 -7.40 -24.32
CA GLU A 347 25.03 -6.49 -25.00
C GLU A 347 24.97 -5.11 -24.34
N VAL A 348 25.33 -4.98 -23.04
CA VAL A 348 25.09 -3.76 -22.25
C VAL A 348 25.65 -2.48 -22.90
N PRO A 349 26.90 -2.43 -23.39
CA PRO A 349 27.41 -1.23 -24.06
C PRO A 349 26.59 -0.85 -25.32
N ILE A 350 26.18 -1.85 -26.10
CA ILE A 350 25.39 -1.67 -27.33
C ILE A 350 23.99 -1.14 -26.98
N VAL A 351 23.37 -1.74 -25.97
CA VAL A 351 22.03 -1.35 -25.49
C VAL A 351 22.06 0.06 -24.90
N ALA A 352 23.06 0.38 -24.09
CA ALA A 352 23.22 1.71 -23.50
C ALA A 352 23.42 2.77 -24.60
N GLU A 353 24.33 2.54 -25.55
CA GLU A 353 24.57 3.45 -26.68
C GLU A 353 23.30 3.66 -27.52
N TRP A 354 22.51 2.60 -27.74
CA TRP A 354 21.25 2.70 -28.49
C TRP A 354 20.23 3.61 -27.81
N PHE A 355 20.03 3.48 -26.49
CA PHE A 355 19.15 4.36 -25.75
C PHE A 355 19.70 5.78 -25.64
N GLU A 356 21.01 5.96 -25.47
CA GLU A 356 21.66 7.28 -25.45
C GLU A 356 21.42 8.05 -26.76
N LYS A 357 21.57 7.38 -27.92
CA LYS A 357 21.29 7.98 -29.24
C LYS A 357 19.85 8.41 -29.44
N ARG A 358 18.91 7.82 -28.68
CA ARG A 358 17.47 8.14 -28.72
C ARG A 358 17.01 9.01 -27.55
N ASN A 359 17.95 9.59 -26.79
CA ASN A 359 17.65 10.33 -25.57
C ASN A 359 16.75 9.55 -24.57
N GLY A 360 16.87 8.22 -24.57
CA GLY A 360 16.14 7.33 -23.68
C GLY A 360 14.69 7.04 -24.09
N GLU A 361 14.27 7.38 -25.31
CA GLU A 361 12.96 6.98 -25.83
C GLU A 361 12.75 5.45 -25.70
N GLY A 362 11.59 5.02 -25.21
CA GLY A 362 11.28 3.60 -24.98
C GLY A 362 11.89 2.99 -23.71
N LEU A 363 12.68 3.76 -22.94
CA LEU A 363 13.29 3.34 -21.68
C LEU A 363 12.48 3.79 -20.46
N LEU A 364 12.22 2.87 -19.52
CA LEU A 364 11.75 3.20 -18.17
C LEU A 364 12.85 2.89 -17.15
N ILE A 365 13.21 3.88 -16.32
CA ILE A 365 14.17 3.71 -15.23
C ILE A 365 13.47 3.86 -13.89
N ILE A 366 13.61 2.87 -13.00
CA ILE A 366 13.08 2.88 -11.64
C ILE A 366 14.23 3.11 -10.67
N PHE A 367 14.36 4.33 -10.15
CA PHE A 367 15.26 4.68 -9.07
C PHE A 367 14.60 4.41 -7.71
N ASP A 368 15.01 3.33 -7.05
CA ASP A 368 14.43 2.90 -5.77
C ASP A 368 15.32 3.36 -4.60
N GLY A 369 14.81 4.25 -3.75
CA GLY A 369 15.52 4.75 -2.56
C GLY A 369 16.25 6.08 -2.76
N TRP A 370 15.59 7.12 -3.30
CA TRP A 370 16.18 8.46 -3.42
C TRP A 370 16.68 9.03 -2.08
N ASP A 371 15.98 8.70 -0.99
CA ASP A 371 16.39 9.02 0.38
C ASP A 371 17.67 8.31 0.84
N GLU A 372 18.17 7.34 0.08
CA GLU A 372 19.41 6.62 0.38
C GLU A 372 20.64 7.30 -0.27
N LEU A 373 20.45 8.35 -1.07
CA LEU A 373 21.54 9.12 -1.68
C LEU A 373 22.03 10.27 -0.81
N SER A 374 23.35 10.46 -0.86
CA SER A 374 24.05 11.63 -0.33
C SER A 374 23.52 12.94 -0.94
N GLU A 375 23.66 14.07 -0.25
CA GLU A 375 23.18 15.36 -0.78
C GLU A 375 23.95 15.75 -2.05
N GLN A 376 25.27 15.55 -2.05
CA GLN A 376 26.10 15.75 -3.23
C GLN A 376 25.58 14.91 -4.41
N LEU A 377 25.31 13.62 -4.20
CA LEU A 377 24.78 12.73 -5.24
C LEU A 377 23.36 13.11 -5.67
N ARG A 378 22.50 13.60 -4.77
CA ARG A 378 21.17 14.12 -5.14
C ARG A 378 21.24 15.35 -6.04
N GLN A 379 22.34 16.11 -6.00
CA GLN A 379 22.55 17.28 -6.84
C GLN A 379 23.28 16.98 -8.16
N SER A 380 24.28 16.10 -8.14
CA SER A 380 25.22 15.93 -9.26
C SER A 380 25.27 14.54 -9.88
N SER A 381 24.56 13.54 -9.36
CA SER A 381 24.58 12.18 -9.92
C SER A 381 23.95 12.11 -11.32
N LEU A 382 24.26 11.03 -12.03
CA LEU A 382 23.57 10.68 -13.26
C LEU A 382 22.06 10.48 -13.02
N ALA A 383 21.69 9.83 -11.91
CA ALA A 383 20.29 9.64 -11.53
C ALA A 383 19.57 10.99 -11.36
N ALA A 384 20.17 11.95 -10.66
CA ALA A 384 19.65 13.31 -10.52
C ALA A 384 19.48 13.99 -11.89
N SER A 385 20.49 13.88 -12.75
CA SER A 385 20.46 14.47 -14.10
C SER A 385 19.33 13.90 -14.97
N ILE A 386 19.09 12.59 -14.91
CA ILE A 386 18.00 11.90 -15.62
C ILE A 386 16.63 12.29 -15.06
N ILE A 387 16.48 12.29 -13.72
CA ILE A 387 15.25 12.69 -13.02
C ILE A 387 14.86 14.11 -13.41
N HIS A 388 15.81 15.05 -13.42
CA HIS A 388 15.59 16.45 -13.80
C HIS A 388 15.55 16.71 -15.32
N ARG A 389 15.56 15.67 -16.17
CA ARG A 389 15.56 15.78 -17.65
C ARG A 389 16.76 16.53 -18.23
N LYS A 390 17.88 16.64 -17.50
CA LYS A 390 19.14 17.20 -18.03
C LYS A 390 19.82 16.24 -19.00
N GLN A 391 19.58 14.93 -18.83
CA GLN A 391 20.00 13.86 -19.73
C GLN A 391 18.84 12.87 -19.91
N LEU A 392 18.81 12.18 -21.06
CA LEU A 392 17.76 11.22 -21.43
C LEU A 392 16.35 11.80 -21.22
N ASP A 393 16.08 12.96 -21.82
CA ASP A 393 14.84 13.71 -21.59
C ASP A 393 13.58 12.97 -22.07
N GLN A 394 13.72 12.01 -23.00
CA GLN A 394 12.64 11.17 -23.53
C GLN A 394 12.40 9.87 -22.73
N CYS A 395 13.28 9.50 -21.78
CA CYS A 395 13.03 8.34 -20.92
C CYS A 395 11.87 8.60 -19.95
N SER A 396 11.21 7.55 -19.47
CA SER A 396 10.29 7.63 -18.33
C SER A 396 11.02 7.25 -17.05
N VAL A 397 10.69 7.90 -15.93
CA VAL A 397 11.35 7.68 -14.63
C VAL A 397 10.33 7.50 -13.51
N ILE A 398 10.57 6.51 -12.67
CA ILE A 398 9.95 6.37 -11.35
C ILE A 398 11.03 6.58 -10.29
N ALA A 399 10.83 7.52 -9.37
CA ALA A 399 11.69 7.71 -8.21
C ALA A 399 10.90 7.40 -6.93
N THR A 400 11.39 6.48 -6.10
CA THR A 400 10.82 6.25 -4.76
C THR A 400 11.60 7.00 -3.69
N SER A 401 10.92 7.56 -2.70
CA SER A 401 11.55 8.26 -1.58
C SER A 401 10.73 8.12 -0.30
N ARG A 402 11.34 8.30 0.87
CA ARG A 402 10.58 8.63 2.08
C ARG A 402 9.99 10.03 2.00
N SER A 403 8.88 10.25 2.71
CA SER A 403 8.11 11.50 2.65
C SER A 403 8.86 12.74 3.14
N TYR A 404 9.87 12.60 4.00
CA TYR A 404 10.70 13.74 4.43
C TYR A 404 11.73 14.16 3.36
N ALA A 405 12.21 13.22 2.53
CA ALA A 405 13.25 13.46 1.52
C ALA A 405 12.66 13.74 0.12
N SER A 406 11.36 13.49 -0.06
CA SER A 406 10.68 13.69 -1.35
C SER A 406 10.50 15.16 -1.71
N SER A 407 10.64 16.10 -0.77
CA SER A 407 10.56 17.55 -1.02
C SER A 407 11.47 18.01 -2.18
N THR A 408 12.72 17.55 -2.18
CA THR A 408 13.68 17.82 -3.27
C THR A 408 13.23 17.30 -4.64
N LEU A 409 12.45 16.22 -4.68
CA LEU A 409 11.87 15.68 -5.91
C LEU A 409 10.60 16.42 -6.34
N LEU A 410 9.94 17.16 -5.42
CA LEU A 410 8.75 17.93 -5.73
C LEU A 410 9.07 19.27 -6.40
N GLU A 411 10.31 19.75 -6.28
CA GLU A 411 10.81 20.94 -7.00
C GLU A 411 11.02 20.70 -8.51
N ILE A 412 10.76 19.49 -9.00
CA ILE A 412 10.83 19.16 -10.42
C ILE A 412 9.67 19.85 -11.17
N SER A 413 10.01 20.90 -11.94
CA SER A 413 9.07 21.75 -12.68
C SER A 413 8.16 21.04 -13.70
N ASN A 414 8.44 19.77 -14.03
CA ASN A 414 7.69 18.95 -15.00
C ASN A 414 7.33 17.57 -14.44
N LEU A 415 7.00 17.50 -13.14
CA LEU A 415 6.51 16.27 -12.52
C LEU A 415 5.19 15.82 -13.18
N SER A 416 5.15 14.60 -13.72
CA SER A 416 3.96 14.07 -14.39
C SER A 416 2.93 13.57 -13.38
N ARG A 417 3.41 12.97 -12.29
CA ARG A 417 2.55 12.47 -11.21
C ARG A 417 3.30 12.36 -9.89
N TYR A 418 2.59 12.66 -8.81
CA TYR A 418 3.02 12.39 -7.45
C TYR A 418 2.06 11.39 -6.79
N VAL A 419 2.60 10.25 -6.37
CA VAL A 419 1.87 9.15 -5.75
C VAL A 419 2.37 8.94 -4.34
N GLN A 420 1.46 8.80 -3.38
CA GLN A 420 1.77 8.32 -2.04
C GLN A 420 1.28 6.90 -1.86
N VAL A 421 2.15 6.04 -1.34
CA VAL A 421 1.79 4.72 -0.83
C VAL A 421 1.26 4.90 0.59
N ILE A 422 -0.03 4.64 0.77
CA ILE A 422 -0.71 4.82 2.05
C ILE A 422 -0.86 3.50 2.85
N GLY A 423 -0.51 2.36 2.25
CA GLY A 423 -0.51 1.04 2.90
C GLY A 423 -1.69 0.16 2.50
N PHE A 424 -2.12 -0.74 3.37
CA PHE A 424 -3.30 -1.59 3.17
C PHE A 424 -4.56 -0.93 3.73
N SER A 425 -5.65 -0.95 2.97
CA SER A 425 -7.00 -0.77 3.50
C SER A 425 -7.41 -1.94 4.39
N LYS A 426 -8.55 -1.84 5.08
CA LYS A 426 -9.11 -2.94 5.88
C LYS A 426 -9.41 -4.18 5.04
N GLU A 427 -9.93 -4.00 3.83
CA GLU A 427 -10.22 -5.09 2.89
C GLU A 427 -8.93 -5.73 2.38
N GLU A 428 -7.92 -4.91 2.07
CA GLU A 428 -6.60 -5.36 1.64
C GLU A 428 -5.94 -6.15 2.77
N THR A 429 -5.97 -5.66 4.01
CA THR A 429 -5.47 -6.36 5.21
C THR A 429 -6.12 -7.73 5.39
N SER A 430 -7.44 -7.84 5.23
CA SER A 430 -8.15 -9.13 5.30
C SER A 430 -7.68 -10.08 4.21
N THR A 431 -7.49 -9.57 3.00
CA THR A 431 -6.98 -10.35 1.86
C THR A 431 -5.55 -10.86 2.11
N VAL A 432 -4.67 -10.01 2.65
CA VAL A 432 -3.30 -10.35 3.07
C VAL A 432 -3.33 -11.54 4.03
N ILE A 433 -4.14 -11.44 5.08
CA ILE A 433 -4.25 -12.45 6.13
C ILE A 433 -4.72 -13.79 5.54
N ILE A 434 -5.79 -13.77 4.75
CA ILE A 434 -6.35 -14.97 4.12
C ILE A 434 -5.30 -15.66 3.25
N GLN A 435 -4.64 -14.93 2.37
CA GLN A 435 -3.68 -15.52 1.43
C GLN A 435 -2.35 -15.93 2.08
N THR A 436 -2.00 -15.33 3.21
CA THR A 436 -0.80 -15.72 3.98
C THR A 436 -1.04 -17.02 4.75
N LEU A 437 -2.23 -17.16 5.34
CA LEU A 437 -2.56 -18.32 6.18
C LEU A 437 -3.07 -19.50 5.34
N GLN A 438 -4.00 -19.26 4.41
CA GLN A 438 -4.57 -20.29 3.54
C GLN A 438 -3.68 -20.52 2.32
N LYS A 439 -2.87 -21.58 2.38
CA LYS A 439 -1.92 -21.94 1.31
C LYS A 439 -2.60 -22.42 0.02
N ASN A 440 -3.83 -22.92 0.10
CA ASN A 440 -4.59 -23.32 -1.08
C ASN A 440 -5.26 -22.09 -1.71
N THR A 441 -4.78 -21.71 -2.90
CA THR A 441 -5.26 -20.52 -3.63
C THR A 441 -6.77 -20.52 -3.89
N LYS A 442 -7.39 -21.68 -4.15
CA LYS A 442 -8.84 -21.76 -4.40
C LYS A 442 -9.64 -21.46 -3.13
N LEU A 443 -9.27 -22.11 -2.02
CA LEU A 443 -9.93 -21.88 -0.73
C LEU A 443 -9.71 -20.45 -0.23
N ALA A 444 -8.51 -19.90 -0.45
CA ALA A 444 -8.21 -18.50 -0.14
C ALA A 444 -9.10 -17.54 -0.93
N GLN A 445 -9.30 -17.80 -2.24
CA GLN A 445 -10.14 -16.98 -3.09
C GLN A 445 -11.62 -17.02 -2.66
N GLU A 446 -12.15 -18.22 -2.35
CA GLU A 446 -13.51 -18.38 -1.80
C GLU A 446 -13.71 -17.58 -0.50
N LEU A 447 -12.72 -17.59 0.40
CA LEU A 447 -12.77 -16.80 1.64
C LEU A 447 -12.75 -15.29 1.37
N ILE A 448 -11.96 -14.82 0.41
CA ILE A 448 -11.90 -13.40 0.02
C ILE A 448 -13.26 -12.95 -0.53
N ASP A 449 -13.85 -13.74 -1.42
CA ASP A 449 -15.12 -13.39 -2.03
C ASP A 449 -16.25 -13.41 -0.99
N LYS A 450 -16.22 -14.39 -0.08
CA LYS A 450 -17.12 -14.42 1.08
C LYS A 450 -16.92 -13.22 2.01
N LYS A 451 -15.69 -12.82 2.33
CA LYS A 451 -15.41 -11.64 3.17
C LYS A 451 -16.01 -10.38 2.57
N LYS A 452 -15.84 -10.19 1.26
CA LYS A 452 -16.43 -9.05 0.53
C LYS A 452 -17.97 -9.06 0.58
N GLU A 453 -18.58 -10.24 0.48
CA GLU A 453 -20.04 -10.38 0.61
C GLU A 453 -20.51 -10.07 2.03
N ASP A 454 -19.84 -10.63 3.05
CA ASP A 454 -20.17 -10.40 4.45
C ASP A 454 -20.03 -8.91 4.82
N ASP A 455 -18.99 -8.23 4.33
CA ASP A 455 -18.79 -6.78 4.53
C ASP A 455 -19.90 -5.93 3.91
N LYS A 456 -20.27 -6.21 2.66
CA LYS A 456 -21.38 -5.52 1.99
C LYS A 456 -22.69 -5.68 2.76
N ASN A 457 -22.92 -6.89 3.28
CA ASN A 457 -24.11 -7.24 4.02
C ASN A 457 -24.03 -6.89 5.53
N HIS A 458 -22.93 -6.30 6.00
CA HIS A 458 -22.67 -5.99 7.41
C HIS A 458 -22.80 -7.22 8.33
N LYS A 459 -22.45 -8.41 7.82
CA LYS A 459 -22.52 -9.69 8.52
C LYS A 459 -21.17 -10.01 9.20
N PRO A 460 -21.18 -10.76 10.32
CA PRO A 460 -19.95 -11.29 10.90
C PRO A 460 -19.25 -12.23 9.91
N PHE A 461 -17.93 -12.09 9.77
CA PHE A 461 -17.17 -12.94 8.88
C PHE A 461 -17.07 -14.37 9.43
N THR A 462 -17.56 -15.34 8.64
CA THR A 462 -17.60 -16.76 9.03
C THR A 462 -17.18 -17.66 7.87
N THR A 463 -16.80 -18.91 8.14
CA THR A 463 -16.55 -19.90 7.08
C THR A 463 -17.16 -21.26 7.39
N THR A 464 -17.63 -21.94 6.36
CA THR A 464 -18.06 -23.35 6.40
C THR A 464 -16.90 -24.30 6.10
N GLN A 465 -15.77 -23.80 5.63
CA GLN A 465 -14.59 -24.61 5.34
C GLN A 465 -14.01 -25.18 6.64
N SER A 466 -13.88 -26.51 6.75
CA SER A 466 -13.33 -27.19 7.94
C SER A 466 -11.80 -27.14 8.03
N ASN A 467 -11.11 -26.61 7.00
CA ASN A 467 -9.67 -26.53 6.94
C ASN A 467 -9.10 -25.61 8.04
N LYS A 468 -8.05 -26.08 8.74
CA LYS A 468 -7.41 -25.36 9.86
C LYS A 468 -6.91 -23.97 9.46
N ASP A 469 -6.29 -23.83 8.28
CA ASP A 469 -5.74 -22.55 7.82
C ASP A 469 -6.86 -21.54 7.52
N SER A 470 -7.98 -22.01 6.94
CA SER A 470 -9.18 -21.18 6.73
C SER A 470 -9.78 -20.70 8.04
N GLN A 471 -9.89 -21.58 9.03
CA GLN A 471 -10.40 -21.25 10.36
C GLN A 471 -9.48 -20.25 11.08
N LEU A 472 -8.16 -20.44 10.97
CA LEU A 472 -7.16 -19.51 11.52
C LEU A 472 -7.25 -18.12 10.90
N ALA A 473 -7.43 -18.02 9.58
CA ALA A 473 -7.58 -16.75 8.88
C ALA A 473 -8.85 -15.99 9.28
N VAL A 474 -9.98 -16.69 9.31
CA VAL A 474 -11.27 -16.11 9.74
C VAL A 474 -11.20 -15.64 11.18
N LYS A 475 -10.62 -16.46 12.06
CA LYS A 475 -10.43 -16.11 13.47
C LYS A 475 -9.53 -14.87 13.63
N LEU A 476 -8.38 -14.80 12.95
CA LEU A 476 -7.49 -13.64 13.05
C LEU A 476 -8.17 -12.34 12.60
N ILE A 477 -8.93 -12.39 11.49
CA ILE A 477 -9.67 -11.22 10.99
C ILE A 477 -10.70 -10.74 12.02
N ASN A 478 -11.46 -11.67 12.60
CA ASN A 478 -12.43 -11.35 13.65
C ASN A 478 -11.76 -10.82 14.94
N ASP A 479 -10.63 -11.42 15.34
CA ASP A 479 -9.86 -10.97 16.49
C ASP A 479 -9.35 -9.52 16.27
N LEU A 480 -8.93 -9.17 15.05
CA LEU A 480 -8.51 -7.82 14.69
C LEU A 480 -9.67 -6.82 14.60
N GLU A 481 -10.89 -7.24 14.28
CA GLU A 481 -12.06 -6.37 14.37
C GLU A 481 -12.30 -5.91 15.82
N VAL A 482 -12.08 -6.79 16.79
CA VAL A 482 -12.16 -6.45 18.22
C VAL A 482 -10.92 -5.67 18.68
N ARG A 483 -9.72 -6.14 18.30
CA ARG A 483 -8.41 -5.54 18.62
C ARG A 483 -8.04 -4.43 17.65
N ASN A 484 -8.81 -3.34 17.67
CA ASN A 484 -8.56 -2.19 16.80
C ASN A 484 -7.20 -1.51 17.05
N ASP A 485 -6.67 -1.61 18.28
CA ASP A 485 -5.32 -1.18 18.63
C ASP A 485 -4.23 -1.91 17.83
N VAL A 486 -4.45 -3.16 17.45
CA VAL A 486 -3.54 -3.93 16.59
C VAL A 486 -3.90 -3.74 15.12
N GLN A 487 -5.18 -3.79 14.78
CA GLN A 487 -5.66 -3.64 13.39
C GLN A 487 -5.25 -2.31 12.78
N SER A 488 -5.28 -1.22 13.56
CA SER A 488 -4.87 0.12 13.12
C SER A 488 -3.40 0.20 12.73
N LEU A 489 -2.55 -0.76 13.12
CA LEU A 489 -1.14 -0.82 12.73
C LEU A 489 -0.92 -1.69 11.47
N CYS A 490 -1.85 -2.61 11.16
CA CYS A 490 -1.74 -3.54 10.04
C CYS A 490 -1.87 -2.88 8.65
N TYR A 491 -2.16 -1.59 8.57
CA TYR A 491 -2.05 -0.87 7.30
C TYR A 491 -0.61 -0.85 6.78
N ILE A 492 0.38 -0.93 7.67
CA ILE A 492 1.78 -1.07 7.28
C ILE A 492 2.02 -2.55 6.99
N PRO A 493 2.38 -2.92 5.75
CA PRO A 493 2.62 -4.31 5.39
C PRO A 493 3.63 -5.03 6.29
N LEU A 494 4.65 -4.28 6.72
CA LEU A 494 5.64 -4.76 7.67
C LEU A 494 4.99 -5.19 9.00
N VAL A 495 4.18 -4.32 9.61
CA VAL A 495 3.50 -4.63 10.88
C VAL A 495 2.43 -5.71 10.72
N CYS A 496 1.68 -5.70 9.61
CA CYS A 496 0.72 -6.77 9.31
C CYS A 496 1.41 -8.15 9.24
N SER A 497 2.57 -8.22 8.61
CA SER A 497 3.38 -9.45 8.56
C SER A 497 3.76 -9.92 9.96
N MET A 498 4.15 -8.98 10.84
CA MET A 498 4.54 -9.26 12.21
C MET A 498 3.38 -9.83 13.03
N VAL A 499 2.20 -9.23 12.90
CA VAL A 499 0.98 -9.70 13.58
C VAL A 499 0.65 -11.13 13.15
N ILE A 500 0.68 -11.44 11.85
CA ILE A 500 0.43 -12.79 11.35
C ILE A 500 1.50 -13.77 11.88
N LEU A 501 2.77 -13.36 11.91
CA LEU A 501 3.87 -14.19 12.43
C LEU A 501 3.64 -14.57 13.90
N VAL A 502 3.38 -13.58 14.75
CA VAL A 502 3.18 -13.79 16.19
C VAL A 502 1.91 -14.61 16.42
N TYR A 503 0.82 -14.30 15.73
CA TYR A 503 -0.42 -15.07 15.81
C TYR A 503 -0.23 -16.55 15.47
N CYS A 504 0.53 -16.87 14.42
CA CYS A 504 0.86 -18.26 14.08
C CYS A 504 1.72 -18.95 15.15
N LYS A 505 2.62 -18.21 15.80
CA LYS A 505 3.51 -18.74 16.84
C LYS A 505 2.77 -19.02 18.14
N GLU A 506 1.83 -18.15 18.50
CA GLU A 506 0.96 -18.26 19.68
C GLU A 506 -0.23 -19.20 19.46
N GLY A 507 -0.07 -20.22 18.60
CA GLY A 507 -1.09 -21.25 18.41
C GLY A 507 -2.39 -20.76 17.74
N GLY A 508 -2.37 -19.60 17.08
CA GLY A 508 -3.55 -18.98 16.50
C GLY A 508 -4.34 -18.13 17.48
N HIS A 509 -3.64 -17.44 18.39
CA HIS A 509 -4.22 -16.46 19.31
C HIS A 509 -3.40 -15.17 19.27
N LEU A 510 -4.07 -14.01 19.27
CA LEU A 510 -3.36 -12.76 19.47
C LEU A 510 -2.95 -12.64 20.96
N PRO A 511 -1.72 -12.20 21.26
CA PRO A 511 -1.35 -11.82 22.62
C PRO A 511 -2.35 -10.84 23.23
N THR A 512 -2.60 -10.97 24.53
CA THR A 512 -3.64 -10.20 25.23
C THR A 512 -3.35 -8.70 25.15
N THR A 513 -2.11 -8.29 25.41
CA THR A 513 -1.72 -6.88 25.43
C THR A 513 -0.88 -6.51 24.22
N LEU A 514 -0.82 -5.22 23.86
CA LEU A 514 0.07 -4.75 22.80
C LEU A 514 1.53 -4.98 23.20
N THR A 515 1.84 -4.82 24.48
CA THR A 515 3.19 -5.06 25.03
C THR A 515 3.68 -6.48 24.75
N GLN A 516 2.86 -7.51 25.03
CA GLN A 516 3.22 -8.91 24.75
C GLN A 516 3.40 -9.17 23.24
N LEU A 517 2.58 -8.53 22.40
CA LEU A 517 2.73 -8.63 20.94
C LEU A 517 4.10 -8.11 20.49
N TYR A 518 4.53 -6.96 21.02
CA TYR A 518 5.81 -6.36 20.67
C TYR A 518 7.00 -7.09 21.27
N GLU A 519 6.94 -7.57 22.51
CA GLU A 519 7.96 -8.45 23.09
C GLU A 519 8.22 -9.67 22.20
N ASN A 520 7.14 -10.36 21.82
CA ASN A 520 7.22 -11.50 20.92
C ASN A 520 7.78 -11.12 19.55
N PHE A 521 7.34 -9.99 19.00
CA PHE A 521 7.79 -9.51 17.70
C PHE A 521 9.31 -9.22 17.70
N ILE A 522 9.82 -8.46 18.67
CA ILE A 522 11.25 -8.15 18.79
C ILE A 522 12.05 -9.44 18.98
N LEU A 523 11.59 -10.37 19.83
CA LEU A 523 12.24 -11.65 20.04
C LEU A 523 12.33 -12.48 18.74
N GLN A 524 11.26 -12.54 17.92
CA GLN A 524 11.31 -13.24 16.63
C GLN A 524 12.29 -12.58 15.66
N THR A 525 12.38 -11.25 15.69
CA THR A 525 13.29 -10.48 14.84
C THR A 525 14.74 -10.80 15.18
N ILE A 526 15.08 -10.78 16.47
CA ILE A 526 16.41 -11.17 16.98
C ILE A 526 16.71 -12.62 16.60
N ARG A 527 15.83 -13.58 16.95
CA ARG A 527 15.99 -15.02 16.63
C ARG A 527 16.33 -15.27 15.16
N ARG A 528 15.90 -14.40 14.26
CA ARG A 528 16.17 -14.56 12.84
C ARG A 528 17.52 -14.00 12.41
N HIS A 529 17.90 -12.83 12.92
CA HIS A 529 19.15 -12.18 12.52
C HIS A 529 20.36 -12.89 13.10
N VAL A 530 20.24 -13.41 14.33
CA VAL A 530 21.31 -14.14 15.00
C VAL A 530 21.69 -15.47 14.32
N LYS A 531 20.83 -16.01 13.42
CA LYS A 531 21.19 -17.15 12.55
C LYS A 531 22.43 -16.89 11.69
N ARG A 532 22.73 -15.62 11.40
CA ARG A 532 23.88 -15.19 10.61
C ARG A 532 25.18 -15.12 11.42
N HIS A 533 25.09 -15.29 12.75
CA HIS A 533 26.18 -15.04 13.69
C HIS A 533 26.40 -16.24 14.65
N ASP A 534 26.17 -17.47 14.18
CA ASP A 534 26.42 -18.74 14.91
C ASP A 534 25.70 -18.93 16.26
N ILE A 535 24.69 -18.11 16.57
CA ILE A 535 23.84 -18.28 17.77
C ILE A 535 22.62 -19.13 17.39
N ASN A 536 22.33 -20.16 18.18
CA ASN A 536 21.14 -21.00 17.98
C ASN A 536 19.87 -20.23 18.36
N PRO A 537 18.95 -19.93 17.42
CA PRO A 537 17.73 -19.18 17.72
C PRO A 537 16.78 -19.86 18.69
N ARG A 538 16.86 -21.19 18.80
CA ARG A 538 15.93 -21.98 19.63
C ARG A 538 16.20 -21.84 21.13
N THR A 539 17.34 -21.29 21.53
CA THR A 539 17.70 -21.10 22.94
C THR A 539 17.26 -19.74 23.49
N LEU A 540 16.74 -18.85 22.65
CA LEU A 540 16.32 -17.51 23.06
C LEU A 540 14.86 -17.57 23.49
N ASP A 541 14.54 -17.68 24.77
CA ASP A 541 13.13 -17.87 25.21
C ASP A 541 12.36 -16.56 25.41
N SER A 542 13.01 -15.53 25.95
CA SER A 542 12.41 -14.22 26.23
C SER A 542 13.44 -13.10 26.02
N LEU A 543 12.99 -11.85 25.91
CA LEU A 543 13.88 -10.68 25.86
C LEU A 543 14.65 -10.48 27.17
N SER A 544 14.04 -10.85 28.30
CA SER A 544 14.65 -10.75 29.63
C SER A 544 15.72 -11.81 29.89
N SER A 545 15.73 -12.91 29.13
CA SER A 545 16.67 -14.03 29.28
C SER A 545 17.67 -14.16 28.13
N LEU A 546 17.90 -13.07 27.39
CA LEU A 546 18.87 -13.06 26.29
C LEU A 546 20.30 -13.29 26.81
N PRO A 547 21.14 -14.04 26.07
CA PRO A 547 22.57 -14.13 26.34
C PRO A 547 23.23 -12.76 26.37
N SER A 548 24.28 -12.57 27.18
CA SER A 548 24.99 -11.28 27.34
C SER A 548 25.44 -10.67 26.01
N GLN A 549 25.80 -11.51 25.03
CA GLN A 549 26.16 -11.13 23.67
C GLN A 549 25.06 -10.36 22.92
N LEU A 550 23.78 -10.60 23.25
CA LEU A 550 22.62 -9.96 22.64
C LEU A 550 21.93 -8.97 23.60
N ALA A 551 21.99 -9.23 24.91
CA ALA A 551 21.40 -8.38 25.92
C ALA A 551 22.06 -6.99 25.96
N LYS A 552 23.39 -6.92 25.87
CA LYS A 552 24.11 -5.63 25.86
C LYS A 552 23.79 -4.78 24.62
N PRO A 553 23.84 -5.31 23.38
CA PRO A 553 23.40 -4.56 22.20
C PRO A 553 21.93 -4.13 22.28
N LEU A 554 21.04 -4.99 22.80
CA LEU A 554 19.64 -4.62 22.98
C LEU A 554 19.48 -3.45 23.96
N GLN A 555 20.20 -3.48 25.08
CA GLN A 555 20.20 -2.41 26.06
C GLN A 555 20.67 -1.07 25.46
N GLU A 556 21.77 -1.09 24.69
CA GLU A 556 22.28 0.09 23.98
C GLU A 556 21.26 0.64 22.98
N MET A 557 20.57 -0.23 22.23
CA MET A 557 19.50 0.18 21.31
C MET A 557 18.28 0.74 22.04
N CYS A 558 17.90 0.20 23.20
CA CYS A 558 16.82 0.72 24.02
C CYS A 558 17.12 2.14 24.52
N GLN A 559 18.34 2.40 25.00
CA GLN A 559 18.77 3.73 25.41
C GLN A 559 18.72 4.72 24.24
N LEU A 560 19.20 4.29 23.07
CA LEU A 560 19.17 5.09 21.86
C LEU A 560 17.73 5.40 21.44
N ALA A 561 16.82 4.43 21.53
CA ALA A 561 15.41 4.61 21.22
C ALA A 561 14.75 5.63 22.15
N TYR A 562 14.98 5.55 23.46
CA TYR A 562 14.47 6.52 24.43
C TYR A 562 15.00 7.93 24.16
N THR A 563 16.31 8.07 23.98
CA THR A 563 16.94 9.36 23.70
C THR A 563 16.38 10.00 22.44
N ASN A 564 16.15 9.22 21.38
CA ASN A 564 15.56 9.73 20.15
C ASN A 564 14.08 10.08 20.32
N LEU A 565 13.30 9.26 21.03
CA LEU A 565 11.89 9.55 21.30
C LEU A 565 11.71 10.83 22.12
N ALA A 566 12.47 10.99 23.21
CA ALA A 566 12.45 12.19 24.05
C ALA A 566 12.85 13.47 23.29
N ASN A 567 13.74 13.34 22.31
CA ASN A 567 14.15 14.45 21.44
C ASN A 567 13.28 14.60 20.18
N THR A 568 12.15 13.87 20.07
CA THR A 568 11.27 13.83 18.89
C THR A 568 12.00 13.56 17.57
N ARG A 569 13.03 12.70 17.62
CA ARG A 569 13.83 12.27 16.47
C ARG A 569 13.45 10.85 16.04
N MET A 570 13.35 10.64 14.73
CA MET A 570 13.15 9.31 14.12
C MET A 570 14.44 8.73 13.55
N ALA A 571 15.48 9.55 13.36
CA ALA A 571 16.76 9.15 12.80
C ALA A 571 17.93 9.69 13.63
N PHE A 572 19.05 8.97 13.59
CA PHE A 572 20.28 9.27 14.33
C PHE A 572 21.51 9.04 13.47
N SER A 573 22.61 9.71 13.82
CA SER A 573 23.87 9.72 13.03
C SER A 573 24.82 8.59 13.43
N SER A 574 25.78 8.28 12.55
CA SER A 574 26.90 7.38 12.87
C SER A 574 27.71 7.85 14.09
N HIS A 575 27.85 9.15 14.31
CA HIS A 575 28.51 9.70 15.51
C HIS A 575 27.84 9.24 16.81
N GLN A 576 26.50 9.18 16.83
CA GLN A 576 25.77 8.65 17.99
C GLN A 576 26.00 7.15 18.19
N LEU A 577 26.30 6.40 17.13
CA LEU A 577 26.63 4.98 17.19
C LEU A 577 28.10 4.68 17.53
N GLN A 578 29.02 5.62 17.38
CA GLN A 578 30.47 5.38 17.58
C GLN A 578 30.79 4.78 18.94
N SER A 579 30.08 5.24 19.98
CA SER A 579 30.23 4.79 21.37
C SER A 579 29.56 3.45 21.70
N LEU A 580 28.76 2.90 20.78
CA LEU A 580 28.01 1.65 20.97
C LEU A 580 28.79 0.43 20.49
N SER A 581 28.34 -0.76 20.86
CA SER A 581 28.95 -2.02 20.47
C SER A 581 28.86 -2.29 18.96
N GLU A 582 29.79 -3.10 18.45
CA GLU A 582 29.83 -3.47 17.03
C GLU A 582 28.55 -4.18 16.56
N ALA A 583 27.94 -4.96 17.45
CA ALA A 583 26.66 -5.63 17.19
C ALA A 583 25.51 -4.64 16.93
N VAL A 584 25.56 -3.43 17.49
CA VAL A 584 24.59 -2.37 17.17
C VAL A 584 24.94 -1.73 15.82
N LYS A 585 26.21 -1.41 15.59
CA LYS A 585 26.67 -0.80 14.33
C LYS A 585 26.38 -1.67 13.10
N GLU A 586 26.54 -2.99 13.24
CA GLU A 586 26.27 -3.98 12.20
C GLU A 586 24.82 -4.52 12.22
N ASP A 587 23.93 -3.95 13.06
CA ASP A 587 22.52 -4.33 13.22
C ASP A 587 22.27 -5.85 13.41
N TYR A 588 23.00 -6.47 14.33
CA TYR A 588 22.88 -7.92 14.63
C TYR A 588 21.48 -8.32 15.10
N LEU A 589 20.73 -7.36 15.66
CA LEU A 589 19.36 -7.58 16.12
C LEU A 589 18.33 -7.40 14.98
N GLY A 590 18.71 -6.75 13.88
CA GLY A 590 17.86 -6.55 12.70
C GLY A 590 16.69 -5.61 12.95
N LEU A 591 16.91 -4.57 13.78
CA LEU A 591 15.85 -3.64 14.20
C LEU A 591 16.04 -2.26 13.56
N MET A 592 17.10 -2.04 12.79
CA MET A 592 17.45 -0.76 12.18
C MET A 592 17.52 -0.83 10.65
N THR A 593 17.54 0.36 10.05
CA THR A 593 17.84 0.56 8.64
C THR A 593 18.73 1.79 8.49
N THR A 594 19.62 1.74 7.50
CA THR A 594 20.58 2.80 7.20
C THR A 594 20.17 3.55 5.93
N PHE A 595 20.43 4.86 5.89
CA PHE A 595 20.25 5.73 4.73
C PHE A 595 21.25 6.89 4.79
N ILE A 596 21.34 7.72 3.76
CA ILE A 596 22.28 8.85 3.70
C ILE A 596 21.50 10.17 3.69
N GLU A 597 21.86 11.10 4.57
CA GLU A 597 21.26 12.42 4.65
C GLU A 597 22.37 13.48 4.82
N TYR A 598 22.41 14.50 3.96
CA TYR A 598 23.46 15.55 4.00
C TYR A 598 24.89 15.00 3.99
N ASP A 599 25.13 13.97 3.16
CA ASP A 599 26.42 13.23 3.06
C ASP A 599 26.84 12.51 4.35
N GLU A 600 25.95 12.41 5.34
CA GLU A 600 26.15 11.64 6.56
C GLU A 600 25.31 10.36 6.54
N GLU A 601 25.92 9.26 6.97
CA GLU A 601 25.21 8.01 7.22
C GLU A 601 24.29 8.18 8.44
N LYS A 602 22.99 8.00 8.20
CA LYS A 602 21.92 8.05 9.20
C LYS A 602 21.27 6.67 9.36
N TYR A 603 20.72 6.46 10.53
CA TYR A 603 20.10 5.22 10.94
C TYR A 603 18.73 5.53 11.53
N GLN A 604 17.81 4.60 11.39
CA GLN A 604 16.47 4.68 12.00
C GLN A 604 16.00 3.27 12.37
N PHE A 605 15.06 3.16 13.30
CA PHE A 605 14.38 1.90 13.56
C PHE A 605 13.45 1.53 12.40
N LEU A 606 13.15 0.24 12.26
CA LEU A 606 12.27 -0.29 11.21
C LEU A 606 10.88 0.37 11.18
N HIS A 607 10.37 0.77 12.35
CA HIS A 607 9.10 1.47 12.52
C HIS A 607 9.07 2.28 13.82
N LEU A 608 8.29 3.36 13.89
CA LEU A 608 8.19 4.21 15.09
C LEU A 608 7.73 3.43 16.33
N SER A 609 6.75 2.54 16.19
CA SER A 609 6.29 1.71 17.31
C SER A 609 7.35 0.77 17.88
N ILE A 610 8.38 0.43 17.08
CA ILE A 610 9.55 -0.32 17.57
C ILE A 610 10.41 0.59 18.43
N GLN A 611 10.64 1.83 18.00
CA GLN A 611 11.34 2.83 18.81
C GLN A 611 10.57 3.11 20.11
N GLU A 612 9.26 3.27 20.06
CA GLU A 612 8.41 3.50 21.25
C GLU A 612 8.46 2.31 22.22
N PHE A 613 8.44 1.07 21.71
CA PHE A 613 8.58 -0.12 22.55
C PHE A 613 9.98 -0.22 23.19
N LEU A 614 11.05 -0.01 22.41
CA LEU A 614 12.42 -0.06 22.94
C LEU A 614 12.70 1.07 23.94
N ALA A 615 12.12 2.24 23.74
CA ALA A 615 12.15 3.33 24.71
C ALA A 615 11.44 2.95 26.01
N ALA A 616 10.25 2.34 25.92
CA ALA A 616 9.54 1.84 27.09
C ALA A 616 10.32 0.74 27.84
N TRP A 617 11.02 -0.12 27.11
CA TRP A 617 11.91 -1.13 27.69
C TRP A 617 13.08 -0.51 28.44
N TRP A 618 13.66 0.57 27.93
CA TRP A 618 14.69 1.34 28.62
C TRP A 618 14.15 1.90 29.95
N ILE A 619 13.03 2.62 29.89
CA ILE A 619 12.36 3.22 31.05
C ILE A 619 12.09 2.13 32.11
N ALA A 620 11.47 1.01 31.72
CA ALA A 620 11.07 -0.04 32.64
C ALA A 620 12.23 -0.79 33.34
N LYS A 621 13.46 -0.70 32.82
CA LYS A 621 14.59 -1.51 33.30
C LYS A 621 15.77 -0.70 33.85
N HIS A 622 15.89 0.59 33.50
CA HIS A 622 17.10 1.37 33.76
C HIS A 622 16.87 2.77 34.32
N GLU A 623 15.64 3.28 34.32
CA GLU A 623 15.34 4.53 35.00
C GLU A 623 15.11 4.26 36.49
N GLU A 624 15.89 4.92 37.35
CA GLU A 624 15.69 4.87 38.82
C GLU A 624 14.38 5.55 39.24
N LYS A 625 13.77 6.32 38.33
CA LYS A 625 12.58 7.14 38.56
C LYS A 625 11.53 6.99 37.45
N ILE A 626 11.15 5.76 37.18
CA ILE A 626 10.13 5.38 36.19
C ILE A 626 8.87 6.25 36.33
N GLU A 627 8.44 6.49 37.57
CA GLU A 627 7.24 7.24 37.91
C GLU A 627 7.35 8.73 37.56
N GLU A 628 8.55 9.33 37.68
CA GLU A 628 8.79 10.72 37.28
C GLU A 628 8.72 10.85 35.75
N VAL A 629 9.39 9.95 35.02
CA VAL A 629 9.33 9.92 33.54
C VAL A 629 7.91 9.70 33.05
N PHE A 630 7.17 8.78 33.67
CA PHE A 630 5.76 8.54 33.35
C PHE A 630 4.91 9.80 33.57
N LYS A 631 5.14 10.51 34.69
CA LYS A 631 4.43 11.74 35.02
C LYS A 631 4.74 12.86 34.05
N ASP A 632 6.01 13.08 33.72
CA ASP A 632 6.46 14.18 32.88
C ASP A 632 5.94 14.05 31.44
N HIS A 633 5.79 12.82 30.95
CA HIS A 633 5.29 12.52 29.61
C HIS A 633 3.81 12.15 29.54
N PHE A 634 3.06 12.16 30.66
CA PHE A 634 1.67 11.69 30.68
C PHE A 634 0.75 12.45 29.71
N ASP A 635 0.95 13.77 29.64
CA ASP A 635 0.20 14.67 28.75
C ASP A 635 0.88 14.84 27.37
N ASP A 636 1.97 14.11 27.08
CA ASP A 636 2.67 14.15 25.80
C ASP A 636 2.13 13.10 24.83
N ASP A 637 1.43 13.57 23.80
CA ASP A 637 0.85 12.72 22.77
C ASP A 637 1.89 11.83 22.06
N HIS A 638 3.15 12.26 21.96
CA HIS A 638 4.23 11.47 21.35
C HIS A 638 4.65 10.27 22.19
N PHE A 639 4.38 10.30 23.49
CA PHE A 639 4.73 9.24 24.42
C PHE A 639 3.56 8.28 24.68
N ARG A 640 2.35 8.52 24.15
CA ARG A 640 1.17 7.69 24.46
C ARG A 640 1.38 6.19 24.22
N MET A 641 1.97 5.81 23.07
CA MET A 641 2.23 4.39 22.80
C MET A 641 3.36 3.86 23.69
N CYS A 642 4.41 4.65 23.92
CA CYS A 642 5.48 4.33 24.85
C CYS A 642 4.93 4.08 26.28
N LEU A 643 4.05 4.95 26.79
CA LEU A 643 3.46 4.81 28.13
C LEU A 643 2.54 3.58 28.24
N ARG A 644 1.84 3.20 27.15
CA ARG A 644 1.12 1.92 27.07
C ARG A 644 2.07 0.74 27.26
N PHE A 645 3.23 0.76 26.61
CA PHE A 645 4.25 -0.27 26.80
C PHE A 645 4.88 -0.22 28.19
N VAL A 646 5.15 0.97 28.75
CA VAL A 646 5.65 1.10 30.14
C VAL A 646 4.64 0.47 31.11
N ALA A 647 3.35 0.73 30.93
CA ALA A 647 2.30 0.13 31.76
C ALA A 647 2.31 -1.40 31.68
N GLY A 648 2.43 -1.98 30.48
CA GLY A 648 2.50 -3.43 30.31
C GLY A 648 3.79 -4.06 30.84
N LEU A 649 4.93 -3.37 30.75
CA LEU A 649 6.23 -3.88 31.19
C LEU A 649 6.45 -3.78 32.72
N THR A 650 5.81 -2.80 33.36
CA THR A 650 5.95 -2.53 34.80
C THR A 650 4.75 -3.00 35.62
N HIS A 651 3.67 -3.40 34.95
CA HIS A 651 2.36 -3.67 35.56
C HIS A 651 1.80 -2.52 36.41
N LEU A 652 2.38 -1.31 36.31
CA LEU A 652 2.06 -0.15 37.15
C LEU A 652 2.00 -0.51 38.65
N GLU A 653 2.93 -1.33 39.14
CA GLU A 653 2.91 -1.84 40.53
C GLU A 653 3.17 -0.77 41.59
N HIS A 654 3.90 0.30 41.24
CA HIS A 654 4.25 1.35 42.19
C HIS A 654 3.03 2.16 42.66
N GLU A 655 2.95 2.47 43.96
CA GLU A 655 1.78 3.12 44.56
C GLU A 655 1.47 4.51 43.98
N SER A 656 2.48 5.22 43.48
CA SER A 656 2.31 6.54 42.86
C SER A 656 1.34 6.52 41.67
N TYR A 657 1.18 5.39 40.96
CA TYR A 657 0.25 5.31 39.84
C TYR A 657 -1.22 5.39 40.27
N GLN A 658 -1.54 5.08 41.53
CA GLN A 658 -2.90 5.14 42.07
C GLN A 658 -3.50 6.55 41.95
N GLN A 659 -2.67 7.60 41.97
CA GLN A 659 -3.13 8.99 41.86
C GLN A 659 -3.91 9.24 40.57
N TYR A 660 -3.50 8.63 39.44
CA TYR A 660 -4.14 8.79 38.13
C TYR A 660 -5.52 8.12 38.04
N PHE A 661 -5.82 7.19 38.95
CA PHE A 661 -7.07 6.42 38.97
C PHE A 661 -7.97 6.78 40.17
N SER A 662 -7.53 7.72 41.01
CA SER A 662 -8.20 8.12 42.24
C SER A 662 -9.14 9.32 42.05
N LYS A 663 -10.23 9.33 42.82
CA LYS A 663 -11.31 10.35 42.79
C LYS A 663 -10.87 11.82 42.88
N GLN A 664 -9.72 12.14 43.49
CA GLN A 664 -9.29 13.53 43.69
C GLN A 664 -8.78 14.23 42.41
N GLN A 665 -8.32 13.48 41.41
CA GLN A 665 -7.82 14.04 40.14
C GLN A 665 -8.82 13.93 38.98
N LEU A 666 -9.80 13.00 39.08
CA LEU A 666 -10.83 12.80 38.07
C LEU A 666 -12.01 13.76 38.39
N ASP A 667 -12.18 14.87 37.66
CA ASP A 667 -13.37 15.75 37.77
C ASP A 667 -14.60 15.01 37.18
N LEU A 668 -15.10 14.00 37.90
CA LEU A 668 -16.15 13.06 37.50
C LEU A 668 -17.57 13.66 37.58
N GLU A 669 -17.72 14.91 38.02
CA GLU A 669 -19.02 15.56 38.12
C GLU A 669 -19.47 16.12 36.77
N CYS A 670 -20.46 15.46 36.19
CA CYS A 670 -21.18 15.97 35.02
C CYS A 670 -21.98 17.22 35.43
N LYS A 671 -21.36 18.41 35.41
CA LYS A 671 -22.00 19.68 35.82
C LYS A 671 -23.08 20.09 34.82
N ARG A 672 -24.34 19.70 35.08
CA ARG A 672 -25.51 20.25 34.37
C ARG A 672 -25.78 21.67 34.90
N LYS A 673 -25.57 22.71 34.08
CA LYS A 673 -26.11 24.05 34.36
C LYS A 673 -27.41 24.25 33.56
N PRO A 674 -28.52 24.68 34.19
CA PRO A 674 -29.71 25.05 33.45
C PRO A 674 -29.47 26.42 32.79
N PHE A 675 -29.24 26.44 31.48
CA PHE A 675 -29.42 27.63 30.66
C PHE A 675 -30.55 27.33 29.67
N PHE A 676 -31.65 28.10 29.82
CA PHE A 676 -32.83 28.19 28.95
C PHE A 676 -32.96 27.13 27.83
N GLY A 677 -33.67 26.04 28.13
CA GLY A 677 -34.49 25.31 27.14
C GLY A 677 -33.82 24.30 26.21
N TYR A 678 -32.49 24.13 26.22
CA TYR A 678 -31.81 23.05 25.50
C TYR A 678 -30.74 22.39 26.38
N GLU A 679 -30.90 21.10 26.66
CA GLU A 679 -29.93 20.31 27.43
C GLU A 679 -28.64 20.13 26.63
N SER A 680 -27.54 20.74 27.08
CA SER A 680 -26.20 20.42 26.62
C SER A 680 -25.29 20.09 27.81
N CYS A 681 -24.61 18.94 27.74
CA CYS A 681 -23.61 18.52 28.72
C CYS A 681 -22.26 19.15 28.34
N HIS A 682 -21.60 19.82 29.29
CA HIS A 682 -20.19 20.20 29.17
C HIS A 682 -19.31 19.09 29.76
N LEU A 683 -18.21 18.73 29.08
CA LEU A 683 -17.17 17.85 29.59
C LEU A 683 -16.35 18.58 30.68
N PRO A 684 -16.12 17.98 31.85
CA PRO A 684 -15.03 18.34 32.74
C PRO A 684 -13.76 17.57 32.34
N HIS A 685 -12.60 18.24 32.43
CA HIS A 685 -11.30 17.66 32.09
C HIS A 685 -10.86 16.64 33.16
N PHE A 686 -10.49 15.43 32.73
CA PHE A 686 -10.13 14.29 33.58
C PHE A 686 -8.76 14.39 34.27
N TYR A 687 -7.97 15.39 33.91
CA TYR A 687 -6.70 15.69 34.54
C TYR A 687 -6.39 17.18 34.35
N GLN A 688 -6.13 17.90 35.44
CA GLN A 688 -5.52 19.24 35.39
C GLN A 688 -4.23 19.17 36.19
N ASN A 689 -3.09 19.13 35.49
CA ASN A 689 -1.79 19.30 36.11
C ASN A 689 -1.79 20.61 36.94
N PRO A 690 -1.54 20.58 38.26
CA PRO A 690 -1.59 21.77 39.10
C PRO A 690 -0.61 22.89 38.68
N GLU A 691 0.44 22.56 37.92
CA GLU A 691 1.50 23.49 37.54
C GLU A 691 1.22 24.31 36.26
N THR A 692 0.27 23.90 35.40
CA THR A 692 -0.06 24.60 34.13
C THR A 692 -1.03 25.77 34.30
N ARG A 693 -1.24 26.25 35.53
CA ARG A 693 -2.21 27.30 35.91
C ARG A 693 -1.98 28.69 35.26
N LYS A 694 -0.98 28.86 34.39
CA LYS A 694 -0.59 30.16 33.81
C LYS A 694 -0.12 30.04 32.35
N LYS A 695 -1.07 30.06 31.40
CA LYS A 695 -0.99 30.55 29.98
C LYS A 695 -2.01 29.75 29.15
N GLY A 696 -2.97 30.31 28.41
CA GLY A 696 -3.35 31.68 28.10
C GLY A 696 -4.77 31.69 27.53
N ARG A 697 -5.38 32.89 27.51
CA ARG A 697 -6.67 33.17 26.88
C ARG A 697 -6.52 33.20 25.35
N TYR A 698 -7.36 32.48 24.59
CA TYR A 698 -7.56 32.79 23.17
C TYR A 698 -9.03 32.79 22.75
N ARG A 699 -9.29 33.68 21.79
CA ARG A 699 -10.55 34.29 21.36
C ARG A 699 -11.32 33.40 20.38
N TYR A 700 -12.64 33.39 20.50
CA TYR A 700 -13.59 32.87 19.51
C TYR A 700 -13.53 33.65 18.19
N ALA A 701 -13.47 32.95 17.07
CA ALA A 701 -13.90 33.45 15.76
C ALA A 701 -14.85 32.42 15.12
N LYS A 702 -16.04 32.89 14.75
CA LYS A 702 -17.11 32.15 14.06
C LYS A 702 -16.81 32.04 12.56
N SER A 703 -16.92 30.83 12.00
CA SER A 703 -17.41 30.62 10.63
C SER A 703 -17.89 29.18 10.45
N ASN A 704 -19.13 29.05 9.95
CA ASN A 704 -19.82 27.79 9.72
C ASN A 704 -19.10 26.91 8.69
N ASN A 705 -18.58 25.76 9.13
CA ASN A 705 -18.56 24.49 8.42
C ASN A 705 -18.32 23.41 9.50
N HIS A 706 -19.32 22.58 9.75
CA HIS A 706 -19.25 21.56 10.80
C HIS A 706 -18.29 20.43 10.41
N ILE A 707 -17.02 20.59 10.76
CA ILE A 707 -16.08 19.49 11.01
C ILE A 707 -15.76 19.56 12.50
N ILE A 708 -16.33 18.64 13.27
CA ILE A 708 -16.02 18.51 14.70
C ILE A 708 -14.66 17.79 14.79
N LEU A 709 -13.59 18.59 14.85
CA LEU A 709 -12.29 18.21 15.39
C LEU A 709 -12.40 18.27 16.92
N ASP A 710 -12.75 17.17 17.56
CA ASP A 710 -12.66 17.00 19.02
C ASP A 710 -11.51 16.02 19.31
N ASP A 711 -10.29 16.54 19.49
CA ASP A 711 -9.10 15.72 19.81
C ASP A 711 -8.40 16.17 21.12
N HIS A 712 -9.04 17.05 21.90
CA HIS A 712 -8.48 17.55 23.16
C HIS A 712 -9.01 16.87 24.44
N ASP A 713 -9.91 15.88 24.36
CA ASP A 713 -10.55 15.26 25.55
C ASP A 713 -10.51 13.70 25.54
N ASN A 714 -9.36 13.07 25.22
CA ASN A 714 -9.22 11.59 25.18
C ASN A 714 -8.40 10.97 26.34
N VAL A 715 -8.09 11.72 27.40
CA VAL A 715 -7.43 11.21 28.62
C VAL A 715 -8.17 10.00 29.25
N PRO A 716 -9.52 9.94 29.30
CA PRO A 716 -10.24 8.80 29.87
C PRO A 716 -9.98 7.48 29.12
N ILE A 717 -9.86 7.53 27.79
CA ILE A 717 -9.58 6.34 26.99
C ILE A 717 -8.15 5.85 27.24
N LEU A 718 -7.18 6.75 27.37
CA LEU A 718 -5.79 6.37 27.68
C LEU A 718 -5.72 5.63 29.00
N LEU A 719 -6.38 6.10 30.06
CA LEU A 719 -6.41 5.45 31.36
C LEU A 719 -6.96 4.02 31.28
N LEU A 720 -8.04 3.79 30.53
CA LEU A 720 -8.59 2.45 30.31
C LEU A 720 -7.60 1.55 29.56
N GLN A 721 -6.91 2.08 28.56
CA GLN A 721 -5.90 1.36 27.80
C GLN A 721 -4.67 1.03 28.66
N LEU A 722 -4.24 1.94 29.55
CA LEU A 722 -3.14 1.70 30.50
C LEU A 722 -3.48 0.60 31.52
N LEU A 723 -4.71 0.58 32.03
CA LEU A 723 -5.19 -0.52 32.89
C LEU A 723 -5.21 -1.85 32.15
N TYR A 724 -5.72 -1.84 30.92
CA TYR A 724 -5.71 -3.03 30.08
C TYR A 724 -4.28 -3.49 29.75
N GLU A 725 -3.34 -2.60 29.44
CA GLU A 725 -1.94 -3.01 29.18
C GLU A 725 -1.25 -3.54 30.44
N SER A 726 -1.41 -2.86 31.58
CA SER A 726 -0.77 -3.26 32.85
C SER A 726 -1.31 -4.56 33.43
N GLN A 727 -2.57 -4.91 33.10
CA GLN A 727 -3.28 -6.04 33.70
C GLN A 727 -3.34 -5.96 35.24
N ASN A 728 -3.32 -4.74 35.79
CA ASN A 728 -3.30 -4.49 37.23
C ASN A 728 -4.72 -4.42 37.81
N THR A 729 -5.16 -5.51 38.44
CA THR A 729 -6.52 -5.61 39.02
C THR A 729 -6.75 -4.69 40.22
N THR A 730 -5.70 -4.33 40.96
CA THR A 730 -5.80 -3.38 42.08
C THR A 730 -6.13 -1.97 41.61
N LEU A 731 -5.48 -1.51 40.54
CA LEU A 731 -5.80 -0.21 39.94
C LEU A 731 -7.20 -0.19 39.33
N CYS A 732 -7.66 -1.30 38.74
CA CYS A 732 -9.06 -1.44 38.30
C CYS A 732 -10.05 -1.28 39.46
N GLN A 733 -9.78 -1.89 40.62
CA GLN A 733 -10.61 -1.73 41.82
C GLN A 733 -10.64 -0.29 42.32
N ILE A 734 -9.49 0.40 42.32
CA ILE A 734 -9.39 1.82 42.71
C ILE A 734 -10.21 2.70 41.76
N LEU A 735 -10.12 2.47 40.45
CA LEU A 735 -10.92 3.19 39.46
C LEU A 735 -12.42 2.91 39.66
N ALA A 736 -12.81 1.64 39.81
CA ALA A 736 -14.20 1.25 40.02
C ALA A 736 -14.79 1.86 41.30
N GLN A 737 -14.02 1.88 42.40
CA GLN A 737 -14.42 2.55 43.65
C GLN A 737 -14.58 4.06 43.47
N SER A 738 -13.67 4.69 42.72
CA SER A 738 -13.74 6.12 42.42
C SER A 738 -15.00 6.49 41.63
N ILE A 739 -15.50 5.57 40.78
CA ILE A 739 -16.69 5.78 39.93
C ILE A 739 -17.99 5.30 40.60
N LYS A 740 -17.95 4.48 41.68
CA LYS A 740 -19.11 3.82 42.33
C LYS A 740 -20.31 4.71 42.71
N SER A 741 -20.15 6.03 42.71
CA SER A 741 -21.19 7.02 43.04
C SER A 741 -21.37 8.13 41.97
N HIS A 742 -20.70 8.03 40.83
CA HIS A 742 -20.67 9.07 39.79
C HIS A 742 -21.01 8.47 38.42
N SER A 743 -21.71 9.23 37.57
CA SER A 743 -21.93 8.83 36.17
C SER A 743 -20.70 9.16 35.34
N LEU A 744 -20.06 8.15 34.74
CA LEU A 744 -19.01 8.36 33.75
C LEU A 744 -19.62 8.94 32.46
N CYS A 745 -19.41 10.25 32.22
CA CYS A 745 -19.95 10.93 31.05
C CYS A 745 -19.04 10.75 29.82
N LEU A 746 -19.21 9.65 29.09
CA LEU A 746 -18.57 9.43 27.77
C LEU A 746 -19.42 10.06 26.65
N ASN A 747 -19.84 11.32 26.82
CA ASN A 747 -20.72 11.98 25.85
C ASN A 747 -19.92 12.45 24.63
N LYS A 748 -20.38 12.13 23.42
CA LYS A 748 -19.70 12.38 22.12
C LYS A 748 -18.38 11.63 21.87
N VAL A 749 -17.99 10.69 22.73
CA VAL A 749 -16.80 9.84 22.50
C VAL A 749 -17.20 8.60 21.69
N LEU A 750 -16.65 8.47 20.48
CA LEU A 750 -16.81 7.27 19.64
C LEU A 750 -15.87 6.16 20.14
N LEU A 751 -16.35 5.32 21.06
CA LEU A 751 -15.58 4.18 21.57
C LEU A 751 -15.47 3.07 20.51
N SER A 752 -14.24 2.61 20.27
CA SER A 752 -13.97 1.42 19.47
C SER A 752 -14.35 0.13 20.23
N LEU A 753 -14.42 -1.00 19.52
CA LEU A 753 -14.61 -2.31 20.17
C LEU A 753 -13.49 -2.63 21.17
N PHE A 754 -12.27 -2.14 20.91
CA PHE A 754 -11.15 -2.30 21.82
C PHE A 754 -11.34 -1.46 23.10
N ASP A 755 -11.87 -0.24 23.00
CA ASP A 755 -12.13 0.58 24.18
C ASP A 755 -13.23 -0.05 25.06
N TRP A 756 -14.22 -0.68 24.43
CA TRP A 756 -15.21 -1.51 25.14
C TRP A 756 -14.58 -2.75 25.78
N LEU A 757 -13.60 -3.39 25.13
CA LEU A 757 -12.85 -4.50 25.71
C LEU A 757 -12.05 -4.04 26.94
N CYS A 758 -11.36 -2.90 26.85
CA CYS A 758 -10.64 -2.28 27.97
C CYS A 758 -11.60 -1.94 29.12
N LEU A 759 -12.76 -1.36 28.81
CA LEU A 759 -13.78 -1.06 29.81
C LEU A 759 -14.37 -2.33 30.43
N SER A 760 -14.51 -3.43 29.68
CA SER A 760 -15.02 -4.71 30.21
C SER A 760 -14.04 -5.44 31.13
N TYR A 761 -12.76 -5.07 31.04
CA TYR A 761 -11.71 -5.56 31.93
C TYR A 761 -11.75 -4.87 33.30
N VAL A 762 -12.15 -3.60 33.33
CA VAL A 762 -12.41 -2.80 34.55
C VAL A 762 -13.76 -3.20 35.16
#